data_AF-A0A6A1UUY2-F1
#
_entry.id   AF-A0A6A1UUY2-F1
#
_cell.length_a   1.000
_cell.length_b   1.000
_cell.length_c   1.000
_cell.angle_alpha   90.00
_cell.angle_beta   90.00
_cell.angle_gamma   90.00
#
_symmetry.space_group_name_H-M   'P 1'
#
loop_
_entity.id
_entity.type
_entity.pdbx_description
1 polymer ?
#
loop_
_entity_poly.entity_id
_entity_poly.type
_entity_poly.pdbx_seq_one_letter_code
_entity_poly.pdbx_strand_id
1 'polypeptide(L)'
;MSKGLNSVIEMKSSRPDRRKFIISSFFFIFFLCVLASINEVRFDSLLKFGQCARANMHSQSSNSSSENLLASNASSDEIRVLLGILTLPDQYQRRHFLRLIYGTQTPVGAKVDVKFVFCNLTKEDQKVLVALEIMRYDDIIILNCKENMNRGKTYTYFSSLPEMLSDPNGPYPPYHYVLKGDDDAYFRLNNLVESLRPLSREDLYYGYVIPCPSMDPFVHYMSGMGYLISWDIVEWIRDSDIPKKHLEGPEDKNFGEWLREGHRGKNRYNAKWSMYNFPEPHTGCTHELWPDTVAVHLLKNQQKWIQTLTYFNSSRIRAYLGDLIEARVSLTFSLEHHRPTPSLSPPPLSESGSHIDTQLYIKINIRLSSEAVAQAASGFLTAIDFNSVTAEARLSSSGDEGIVLVTIGMVAGKVWSYSFLLLDMASGPAPFSDIGKNAKDLLTKDYNFDHKFTLSLLSSTGLGLTATGVKRDEIFFGDIGTLYKSGHTTVDVKVDTYSNVSTKVTVSDILPSTKAAFSFRIPDHKSGKLDVQYLHPHAAIDSSIGLNPTPLLELSAAIGSKDVSLGAEVGFDTASASFTKYNAGIGLKKPDYSAAVLLTDKGQTLKASYVHFVNPANGATVAAEMTHRFSTNENSFTIGSSQALDPLTVVKTRFSDNGKVAMLCQREWRPKSLVTLSAEYDTKANNVAPKLGLALALKP
;
A
#
# COMPACT_ATOMS: atom_id res chain seq x y z
N MET A 1 2.56 81.92 3.68
CA MET A 1 2.72 81.12 2.46
C MET A 1 3.66 79.95 2.79
N SER A 2 3.24 78.74 2.42
CA SER A 2 3.71 77.43 2.89
C SER A 2 5.08 76.98 2.36
N LYS A 3 5.66 75.99 3.09
CA LYS A 3 6.66 74.94 2.77
C LYS A 3 7.93 75.10 3.62
N GLY A 4 8.41 74.15 4.44
CA GLY A 4 8.10 72.74 4.70
C GLY A 4 9.43 71.97 4.84
N LEU A 5 9.68 71.23 5.93
CA LEU A 5 10.32 69.89 5.92
C LEU A 5 10.48 69.26 7.33
N ASN A 6 10.23 67.96 7.33
CA ASN A 6 10.18 66.94 8.39
C ASN A 6 11.36 66.85 9.39
N SER A 7 11.03 66.56 10.65
CA SER A 7 11.93 65.99 11.65
C SER A 7 11.67 64.48 11.82
N VAL A 8 12.72 63.67 11.72
CA VAL A 8 12.72 62.23 12.04
C VAL A 8 13.40 62.05 13.40
N ILE A 9 12.68 61.47 14.35
CA ILE A 9 13.19 61.05 15.67
C ILE A 9 13.50 59.56 15.59
N GLU A 10 14.77 59.21 15.81
CA GLU A 10 15.30 57.85 15.85
C GLU A 10 15.03 57.24 17.24
N MET A 11 14.26 56.15 17.32
CA MET A 11 13.97 55.41 18.55
C MET A 11 14.93 54.21 18.69
N LYS A 12 15.76 54.25 19.72
CA LYS A 12 16.82 53.27 20.06
C LYS A 12 16.20 51.97 20.62
N SER A 13 16.33 50.86 19.90
CA SER A 13 15.89 49.52 20.31
C SER A 13 16.89 48.86 21.28
N SER A 14 16.44 48.50 22.49
CA SER A 14 17.20 47.73 23.49
C SER A 14 17.22 46.22 23.15
N ARG A 15 18.41 45.63 23.06
CA ARG A 15 18.60 44.17 22.89
C ARG A 15 18.40 43.45 24.23
N PRO A 16 17.67 42.31 24.28
CA PRO A 16 17.59 41.50 25.50
C PRO A 16 18.87 40.65 25.67
N ASP A 17 19.27 40.55 26.92
CA ASP A 17 20.58 40.11 27.40
C ASP A 17 20.76 38.58 27.24
N ARG A 18 21.46 38.17 26.17
CA ARG A 18 21.70 36.78 25.71
C ARG A 18 22.30 35.87 26.80
N ARG A 19 22.90 36.44 27.85
CA ARG A 19 23.53 35.73 28.97
C ARG A 19 22.52 35.11 29.95
N LYS A 20 21.34 35.71 30.14
CA LYS A 20 20.32 35.18 31.07
C LYS A 20 19.59 33.96 30.52
N PHE A 21 19.49 33.83 29.20
CA PHE A 21 18.88 32.67 28.55
C PHE A 21 19.77 31.43 28.65
N ILE A 22 21.09 31.57 28.42
CA ILE A 22 22.04 30.45 28.50
C ILE A 22 22.14 29.88 29.91
N ILE A 23 22.10 30.72 30.95
CA ILE A 23 22.12 30.28 32.35
C ILE A 23 20.82 29.56 32.73
N SER A 24 19.67 30.02 32.24
CA SER A 24 18.37 29.36 32.44
C SER A 24 18.31 27.99 31.72
N SER A 25 18.85 27.90 30.51
CA SER A 25 18.95 26.64 29.76
C SER A 25 19.87 25.62 30.44
N PHE A 26 20.98 26.06 31.03
CA PHE A 26 21.87 25.17 31.80
C PHE A 26 21.24 24.67 33.09
N PHE A 27 20.50 25.51 33.82
CA PHE A 27 19.74 25.07 35.01
C PHE A 27 18.64 24.08 34.65
N PHE A 28 17.98 24.24 33.49
CA PHE A 28 16.96 23.32 33.02
C PHE A 28 17.55 21.97 32.58
N ILE A 29 18.71 21.97 31.90
CA ILE A 29 19.42 20.74 31.52
C ILE A 29 19.98 20.04 32.77
N PHE A 30 20.52 20.78 33.74
CA PHE A 30 20.99 20.23 35.01
C PHE A 30 19.82 19.63 35.82
N PHE A 31 18.66 20.28 35.84
CA PHE A 31 17.44 19.77 36.47
C PHE A 31 16.93 18.48 35.79
N LEU A 32 17.04 18.39 34.46
CA LEU A 32 16.73 17.17 33.70
C LEU A 32 17.75 16.05 33.94
N CYS A 33 19.04 16.36 34.09
CA CYS A 33 20.06 15.38 34.46
C CYS A 33 19.89 14.88 35.90
N VAL A 34 19.47 15.74 36.84
CA VAL A 34 19.15 15.34 38.22
C VAL A 34 17.88 14.48 38.25
N LEU A 35 16.86 14.78 37.45
CA LEU A 35 15.67 13.94 37.28
C LEU A 35 16.01 12.58 36.62
N ALA A 36 16.99 12.54 35.71
CA ALA A 36 17.47 11.29 35.11
C ALA A 36 18.29 10.45 36.12
N SER A 37 19.06 11.08 37.01
CA SER A 37 19.82 10.39 38.07
C SER A 37 18.97 9.96 39.28
N ILE A 38 17.74 10.45 39.43
CA ILE A 38 16.84 10.03 40.52
C ILE A 38 16.11 8.70 40.22
N ASN A 39 16.23 8.16 39.00
CA ASN A 39 15.72 6.83 38.62
C ASN A 39 16.77 5.71 38.62
N GLU A 40 17.97 5.92 39.14
CA GLU A 40 18.90 4.82 39.46
C GLU A 40 18.52 4.13 40.78
N VAL A 41 17.44 3.35 40.76
CA VAL A 41 17.23 2.27 41.74
C VAL A 41 16.81 1.00 41.00
N ARG A 42 17.82 0.14 40.79
CA ARG A 42 17.77 -1.32 40.58
C ARG A 42 17.06 -1.86 39.34
N PHE A 43 17.78 -1.86 38.21
CA PHE A 43 17.68 -2.93 37.21
C PHE A 43 18.94 -3.80 37.27
N ASP A 44 18.97 -4.71 38.24
CA ASP A 44 20.06 -5.69 38.43
C ASP A 44 19.58 -7.14 38.20
N SER A 45 18.62 -7.33 37.31
CA SER A 45 18.10 -8.67 36.94
C SER A 45 17.94 -8.94 35.44
N LEU A 46 18.36 -8.02 34.55
CA LEU A 46 18.28 -8.23 33.09
C LEU A 46 19.62 -8.28 32.36
N LEU A 47 20.74 -8.29 33.11
CA LEU A 47 22.10 -8.53 32.57
C LEU A 47 22.69 -9.90 32.95
N LYS A 48 21.84 -10.86 33.32
CA LYS A 48 22.20 -12.29 33.50
C LYS A 48 21.41 -13.24 32.59
N PHE A 49 21.16 -12.82 31.35
CA PHE A 49 20.77 -13.73 30.26
C PHE A 49 21.59 -13.45 29.00
N GLY A 50 22.91 -13.35 29.19
CA GLY A 50 23.84 -13.74 28.14
C GLY A 50 24.08 -15.25 28.20
N GLN A 51 24.36 -15.84 27.04
CA GLN A 51 24.96 -17.18 26.86
C GLN A 51 24.02 -18.39 26.91
N CYS A 52 23.36 -18.66 25.78
CA CYS A 52 23.20 -19.99 25.19
C CYS A 52 22.69 -19.84 23.74
N ALA A 53 23.62 -19.79 22.76
CA ALA A 53 23.42 -20.33 21.40
C ALA A 53 24.68 -20.19 20.53
N ARG A 54 25.88 -20.50 21.07
CA ARG A 54 27.05 -20.83 20.24
C ARG A 54 28.11 -21.55 21.07
N ALA A 55 27.95 -22.85 21.25
CA ALA A 55 29.02 -23.86 21.43
C ALA A 55 28.39 -25.20 21.85
N ASN A 56 28.26 -26.12 20.89
CA ASN A 56 28.66 -27.53 20.99
C ASN A 56 27.97 -28.32 19.87
N MET A 57 28.76 -28.74 18.88
CA MET A 57 28.88 -30.15 18.53
C MET A 57 30.03 -30.31 17.54
N HIS A 58 31.21 -30.64 18.07
CA HIS A 58 32.23 -31.34 17.33
C HIS A 58 32.09 -32.84 17.62
N SER A 59 31.92 -33.59 16.54
CA SER A 59 32.34 -34.99 16.28
C SER A 59 32.32 -36.02 17.41
N GLN A 60 31.55 -37.09 17.20
CA GLN A 60 32.09 -38.46 17.31
C GLN A 60 31.26 -39.46 16.49
N SER A 61 31.99 -40.28 15.73
CA SER A 61 31.56 -41.41 14.93
C SER A 61 31.11 -42.61 15.78
N SER A 62 30.07 -43.33 15.36
CA SER A 62 30.06 -44.81 15.35
C SER A 62 28.87 -45.37 14.56
N ASN A 63 29.15 -46.47 13.88
CA ASN A 63 28.38 -47.11 12.81
C ASN A 63 27.02 -47.71 13.25
N SER A 64 26.06 -47.69 12.33
CA SER A 64 25.31 -48.92 11.98
C SER A 64 24.80 -48.85 10.53
N SER A 65 25.31 -49.78 9.72
CA SER A 65 24.63 -50.41 8.59
C SER A 65 23.20 -50.81 9.00
N SER A 66 22.13 -50.70 8.23
CA SER A 66 21.88 -50.96 6.81
C SER A 66 20.48 -50.35 6.56
N GLU A 67 20.21 -49.66 5.48
CA GLU A 67 19.51 -50.26 4.34
C GLU A 67 19.70 -49.37 3.10
N ASN A 68 20.34 -49.96 2.10
CA ASN A 68 20.22 -49.55 0.70
C ASN A 68 18.77 -49.69 0.23
N LEU A 69 18.43 -48.91 -0.81
CA LEU A 69 17.21 -48.85 -1.64
C LEU A 69 16.46 -47.53 -1.38
N LEU A 70 16.83 -46.41 -2.00
CA LEU A 70 16.63 -46.12 -3.42
C LEU A 70 17.68 -45.10 -3.91
N ALA A 71 18.87 -45.57 -4.25
CA ALA A 71 19.69 -44.92 -5.27
C ALA A 71 19.25 -45.50 -6.62
N SER A 72 18.38 -44.80 -7.34
CA SER A 72 18.06 -45.12 -8.73
C SER A 72 17.92 -43.84 -9.54
N ASN A 73 18.96 -43.58 -10.35
CA ASN A 73 19.02 -42.70 -11.51
C ASN A 73 18.92 -41.18 -11.30
N ALA A 74 20.06 -40.53 -11.00
CA ALA A 74 20.29 -39.17 -11.48
C ALA A 74 20.41 -39.24 -13.02
N SER A 75 19.37 -38.80 -13.74
CA SER A 75 19.33 -38.89 -15.20
C SER A 75 20.41 -38.01 -15.85
N SER A 76 21.13 -38.55 -16.82
CA SER A 76 22.10 -37.87 -17.69
C SER A 76 21.52 -36.74 -18.58
N ASP A 77 20.25 -36.38 -18.37
CA ASP A 77 19.44 -35.53 -19.26
C ASP A 77 19.21 -34.11 -18.75
N GLU A 78 19.68 -33.75 -17.55
CA GLU A 78 19.46 -32.41 -17.00
C GLU A 78 20.37 -31.36 -17.65
N ILE A 79 19.76 -30.42 -18.39
CA ILE A 79 20.46 -29.31 -19.04
C ILE A 79 20.84 -28.26 -18.00
N ARG A 80 22.04 -27.68 -18.12
CA ARG A 80 22.55 -26.61 -17.23
C ARG A 80 22.84 -25.38 -18.06
N VAL A 81 22.13 -24.29 -17.79
CA VAL A 81 22.25 -23.03 -18.55
C VAL A 81 22.61 -21.89 -17.60
N LEU A 82 23.64 -21.12 -17.93
CA LEU A 82 23.94 -19.84 -17.28
C LEU A 82 23.36 -18.71 -18.12
N LEU A 83 22.36 -18.01 -17.61
CA LEU A 83 21.79 -16.81 -18.22
C LEU A 83 22.45 -15.55 -17.63
N GLY A 84 23.41 -14.98 -18.35
CA GLY A 84 24.05 -13.71 -18.00
C GLY A 84 23.28 -12.53 -18.57
N ILE A 85 22.65 -11.74 -17.71
CA ILE A 85 21.94 -10.52 -18.08
C ILE A 85 22.90 -9.34 -17.91
N LEU A 86 23.37 -8.78 -19.02
CA LEU A 86 24.22 -7.60 -19.02
C LEU A 86 23.35 -6.37 -18.70
N THR A 87 23.69 -5.69 -17.62
CA THR A 87 22.97 -4.50 -17.11
C THR A 87 23.97 -3.47 -16.60
N LEU A 88 23.50 -2.34 -16.07
CA LEU A 88 24.33 -1.30 -15.45
C LEU A 88 24.20 -1.33 -13.92
N PRO A 89 25.26 -1.00 -13.16
CA PRO A 89 25.19 -0.94 -11.70
C PRO A 89 24.04 -0.07 -11.16
N ASP A 90 23.76 1.06 -11.84
CA ASP A 90 22.69 2.01 -11.46
C ASP A 90 21.26 1.47 -11.69
N GLN A 91 21.09 0.39 -12.46
CA GLN A 91 19.77 -0.18 -12.81
C GLN A 91 19.25 -1.19 -11.77
N TYR A 92 19.37 -0.88 -10.48
CA TYR A 92 18.92 -1.78 -9.40
C TYR A 92 17.42 -2.11 -9.47
N GLN A 93 16.57 -1.14 -9.83
CA GLN A 93 15.12 -1.36 -9.99
C GLN A 93 14.83 -2.37 -11.12
N ARG A 94 15.57 -2.28 -12.22
CA ARG A 94 15.43 -3.21 -13.35
C ARG A 94 15.82 -4.63 -12.93
N ARG A 95 16.96 -4.80 -12.26
CA ARG A 95 17.38 -6.11 -11.73
C ARG A 95 16.36 -6.69 -10.77
N HIS A 96 15.87 -5.90 -9.82
CA HIS A 96 14.83 -6.35 -8.89
C HIS A 96 13.55 -6.80 -9.61
N PHE A 97 13.10 -6.05 -10.62
CA PHE A 97 11.96 -6.43 -11.45
C PHE A 97 12.21 -7.74 -12.23
N LEU A 98 13.40 -7.91 -12.81
CA LEU A 98 13.77 -9.14 -13.50
C LEU A 98 13.86 -10.35 -12.56
N ARG A 99 14.31 -10.17 -11.30
CA ARG A 99 14.27 -11.23 -10.27
C ARG A 99 12.85 -11.73 -10.02
N LEU A 100 11.87 -10.83 -9.95
CA LEU A 100 10.46 -11.22 -9.81
C LEU A 100 10.00 -12.04 -11.02
N ILE A 101 10.35 -11.61 -12.23
CA ILE A 101 9.95 -12.31 -13.46
C ILE A 101 10.59 -13.69 -13.55
N TYR A 102 11.92 -13.79 -13.47
CA TYR A 102 12.61 -15.08 -13.59
C TYR A 102 12.34 -15.98 -12.39
N GLY A 103 12.15 -15.43 -11.18
CA GLY A 103 11.76 -16.19 -9.99
C GLY A 103 10.38 -16.84 -10.07
N THR A 104 9.50 -16.40 -10.98
CA THR A 104 8.20 -17.05 -11.22
C THR A 104 8.25 -18.19 -12.24
N GLN A 105 9.40 -18.39 -12.89
CA GLN A 105 9.60 -19.41 -13.91
C GLN A 105 10.38 -20.59 -13.32
N THR A 106 9.77 -21.78 -13.34
CA THR A 106 10.39 -23.02 -12.89
C THR A 106 10.62 -23.93 -14.11
N PRO A 107 11.81 -23.88 -14.74
CA PRO A 107 12.11 -24.74 -15.89
C PRO A 107 12.07 -26.22 -15.50
N VAL A 108 11.38 -27.05 -16.29
CA VAL A 108 11.28 -28.50 -16.03
C VAL A 108 12.42 -29.25 -16.72
N GLY A 109 13.17 -30.05 -15.96
CA GLY A 109 14.26 -30.88 -16.49
C GLY A 109 15.53 -30.11 -16.89
N ALA A 110 15.71 -28.90 -16.36
CA ALA A 110 16.94 -28.13 -16.53
C ALA A 110 17.17 -27.19 -15.36
N LYS A 111 18.44 -26.97 -15.04
CA LYS A 111 18.90 -25.94 -14.12
C LYS A 111 19.29 -24.69 -14.91
N VAL A 112 18.55 -23.60 -14.71
CA VAL A 112 18.84 -22.30 -15.34
C VAL A 112 19.20 -21.30 -14.25
N ASP A 113 20.47 -20.92 -14.18
CA ASP A 113 20.97 -19.93 -13.23
C ASP A 113 21.02 -18.55 -13.90
N VAL A 114 20.28 -17.58 -13.35
CA VAL A 114 20.25 -16.20 -13.85
C VAL A 114 21.22 -15.36 -13.05
N LYS A 115 22.17 -14.70 -13.72
CA LYS A 115 23.16 -13.81 -13.10
C LYS A 115 23.15 -12.44 -13.76
N PHE A 116 23.18 -11.38 -12.96
CA PHE A 116 23.30 -10.01 -13.45
C PHE A 116 24.77 -9.63 -13.59
N VAL A 117 25.15 -9.10 -14.74
CA VAL A 117 26.55 -8.91 -15.12
C VAL A 117 26.85 -7.45 -15.43
N PHE A 118 27.83 -6.88 -14.74
CA PHE A 118 28.36 -5.55 -15.01
C PHE A 118 29.84 -5.45 -14.63
N CYS A 119 30.51 -4.42 -15.13
CA CYS A 119 31.92 -4.15 -14.87
C CYS A 119 32.12 -3.51 -13.46
N ASN A 120 33.35 -3.12 -13.15
CA ASN A 120 33.73 -2.56 -11.86
C ASN A 120 32.87 -1.35 -11.42
N LEU A 121 32.54 -1.33 -10.13
CA LEU A 121 31.77 -0.27 -9.49
C LEU A 121 32.61 0.99 -9.32
N THR A 122 32.14 2.12 -9.82
CA THR A 122 32.91 3.38 -9.82
C THR A 122 32.41 4.40 -8.80
N LYS A 123 31.13 4.32 -8.40
CA LYS A 123 30.51 5.23 -7.44
C LYS A 123 30.30 4.57 -6.08
N GLU A 124 30.32 5.36 -5.01
CA GLU A 124 30.15 4.84 -3.64
C GLU A 124 28.73 4.31 -3.36
N ASP A 125 27.70 4.96 -3.90
CA ASP A 125 26.32 4.49 -3.81
C ASP A 125 26.12 3.12 -4.51
N GLN A 126 26.74 2.93 -5.67
CA GLN A 126 26.75 1.64 -6.38
C GLN A 126 27.35 0.54 -5.50
N LYS A 127 28.48 0.79 -4.83
CA LYS A 127 29.14 -0.19 -3.95
C LYS A 127 28.22 -0.64 -2.81
N VAL A 128 27.54 0.30 -2.16
CA VAL A 128 26.63 -0.02 -1.05
C VAL A 128 25.42 -0.82 -1.54
N LEU A 129 24.75 -0.37 -2.61
CA LEU A 129 23.53 -1.03 -3.10
C LEU A 129 23.81 -2.41 -3.69
N VAL A 130 24.87 -2.53 -4.50
CA VAL A 130 25.27 -3.81 -5.09
C VAL A 130 25.76 -4.78 -4.02
N ALA A 131 26.48 -4.32 -2.99
CA ALA A 131 26.86 -5.18 -1.87
C ALA A 131 25.63 -5.77 -1.15
N LEU A 132 24.59 -4.96 -0.91
CA LEU A 132 23.33 -5.45 -0.33
C LEU A 132 22.64 -6.47 -1.25
N GLU A 133 22.68 -6.28 -2.56
CA GLU A 133 22.15 -7.25 -3.52
C GLU A 133 22.92 -8.57 -3.47
N ILE A 134 24.25 -8.53 -3.48
CA ILE A 134 25.12 -9.72 -3.38
C ILE A 134 24.83 -10.48 -2.09
N MET A 135 24.79 -9.77 -0.94
CA MET A 135 24.52 -10.39 0.36
C MET A 135 23.15 -11.07 0.43
N ARG A 136 22.17 -10.61 -0.36
CA ARG A 136 20.79 -11.12 -0.31
C ARG A 136 20.52 -12.22 -1.32
N TYR A 137 21.01 -12.09 -2.55
CA TYR A 137 20.59 -12.91 -3.68
C TYR A 137 21.72 -13.76 -4.26
N ASP A 138 22.98 -13.40 -4.01
CA ASP A 138 24.16 -14.09 -4.56
C ASP A 138 24.10 -14.30 -6.08
N ASP A 139 23.51 -13.34 -6.81
CA ASP A 139 23.17 -13.46 -8.23
C ASP A 139 23.85 -12.41 -9.13
N ILE A 140 24.97 -11.84 -8.67
CA ILE A 140 25.69 -10.77 -9.37
C ILE A 140 27.12 -11.23 -9.73
N ILE A 141 27.52 -10.98 -10.97
CA ILE A 141 28.88 -11.14 -11.48
C ILE A 141 29.46 -9.75 -11.75
N ILE A 142 30.52 -9.39 -11.01
CA ILE A 142 31.29 -8.17 -11.26
C ILE A 142 32.51 -8.53 -12.09
N LEU A 143 32.60 -7.97 -13.29
CA LEU A 143 33.69 -8.18 -14.23
C LEU A 143 34.81 -7.16 -14.02
N ASN A 144 36.06 -7.60 -14.17
CA ASN A 144 37.22 -6.72 -14.10
C ASN A 144 37.43 -5.93 -15.41
N CYS A 145 36.50 -5.01 -15.67
CA CYS A 145 36.53 -4.09 -16.81
C CYS A 145 36.05 -2.70 -16.40
N LYS A 146 36.18 -1.72 -17.29
CA LYS A 146 35.47 -0.45 -17.18
C LYS A 146 34.12 -0.58 -17.86
N GLU A 147 33.03 -0.15 -17.21
CA GLU A 147 31.68 -0.26 -17.76
C GLU A 147 31.59 0.36 -19.17
N ASN A 148 31.13 -0.45 -20.12
CA ASN A 148 31.09 -0.09 -21.53
C ASN A 148 30.12 -1.00 -22.31
N MET A 149 29.70 -0.53 -23.49
CA MET A 149 28.92 -1.32 -24.43
C MET A 149 29.82 -1.95 -25.53
N ASN A 150 30.75 -1.17 -26.09
CA ASN A 150 31.48 -1.52 -27.33
C ASN A 150 33.01 -1.65 -27.16
N ARG A 151 33.49 -1.83 -25.93
CA ARG A 151 34.93 -1.92 -25.57
C ARG A 151 35.21 -3.22 -24.78
N GLY A 152 34.70 -4.34 -25.28
CA GLY A 152 35.06 -5.67 -24.77
C GLY A 152 34.34 -6.15 -23.51
N LYS A 153 33.20 -5.57 -23.09
CA LYS A 153 32.41 -6.12 -21.96
C LYS A 153 32.00 -7.58 -22.20
N THR A 154 31.50 -7.91 -23.39
CA THR A 154 31.13 -9.28 -23.76
C THR A 154 32.31 -10.24 -23.78
N TYR A 155 33.45 -9.81 -24.34
CA TYR A 155 34.67 -10.60 -24.26
C TYR A 155 35.04 -10.89 -22.80
N THR A 156 35.03 -9.86 -21.94
CA THR A 156 35.37 -9.99 -20.52
C THR A 156 34.39 -10.93 -19.81
N TYR A 157 33.10 -10.87 -20.14
CA TYR A 157 32.09 -11.78 -19.60
C TYR A 157 32.44 -13.23 -19.91
N PHE A 158 32.54 -13.61 -21.20
CA PHE A 158 32.79 -15.00 -21.56
C PHE A 158 34.18 -15.49 -21.13
N SER A 159 35.24 -14.68 -21.31
CA SER A 159 36.61 -15.11 -20.99
C SER A 159 36.88 -15.28 -19.49
N SER A 160 36.12 -14.61 -18.61
CA SER A 160 36.31 -14.73 -17.15
C SER A 160 35.62 -15.96 -16.56
N LEU A 161 34.56 -16.47 -17.20
CA LEU A 161 33.74 -17.56 -16.65
C LEU A 161 34.50 -18.86 -16.37
N PRO A 162 35.40 -19.36 -17.24
CA PRO A 162 36.11 -20.61 -16.97
C PRO A 162 36.98 -20.56 -15.71
N GLU A 163 37.49 -19.38 -15.34
CA GLU A 163 38.26 -19.19 -14.11
C GLU A 163 37.34 -19.04 -12.90
N MET A 164 36.28 -18.23 -13.04
CA MET A 164 35.33 -17.93 -11.95
C MET A 164 34.50 -19.15 -11.52
N LEU A 165 34.24 -20.08 -12.44
CA LEU A 165 33.38 -21.26 -12.23
C LEU A 165 34.18 -22.56 -12.14
N SER A 166 35.51 -22.47 -12.00
CA SER A 166 36.36 -23.64 -11.81
C SER A 166 36.17 -24.21 -10.41
N ASP A 167 35.46 -25.33 -10.31
CA ASP A 167 35.31 -26.10 -9.07
C ASP A 167 35.86 -27.52 -9.29
N PRO A 168 36.98 -27.91 -8.66
CA PRO A 168 37.55 -29.25 -8.78
C PRO A 168 36.61 -30.38 -8.34
N ASN A 169 35.62 -30.07 -7.49
CA ASN A 169 34.67 -31.03 -6.95
C ASN A 169 33.29 -30.96 -7.62
N GLY A 170 33.10 -30.03 -8.57
CA GLY A 170 31.83 -29.79 -9.26
C GLY A 170 31.66 -30.59 -10.55
N PRO A 171 30.46 -30.59 -11.15
CA PRO A 171 30.24 -31.21 -12.46
C PRO A 171 30.97 -30.42 -13.57
N TYR A 172 31.66 -31.13 -14.46
CA TYR A 172 32.31 -30.54 -15.64
C TYR A 172 31.56 -30.96 -16.94
N PRO A 173 31.26 -30.01 -17.85
CA PRO A 173 31.40 -28.57 -17.66
C PRO A 173 30.40 -28.04 -16.62
N PRO A 174 30.70 -26.92 -15.92
CA PRO A 174 29.81 -26.35 -14.90
C PRO A 174 28.43 -26.03 -15.48
N TYR A 175 28.41 -25.50 -16.70
CA TYR A 175 27.20 -25.32 -17.50
C TYR A 175 27.39 -25.96 -18.88
N HIS A 176 26.32 -26.47 -19.47
CA HIS A 176 26.35 -26.93 -20.86
C HIS A 176 26.29 -25.74 -21.83
N TYR A 177 25.53 -24.72 -21.45
CA TYR A 177 25.27 -23.54 -22.28
C TYR A 177 25.40 -22.24 -21.48
N VAL A 178 25.94 -21.20 -22.12
CA VAL A 178 26.04 -19.85 -21.57
C VAL A 178 25.36 -18.87 -22.50
N LEU A 179 24.38 -18.13 -21.98
CA LEU A 179 23.62 -17.12 -22.69
C LEU A 179 24.07 -15.71 -22.28
N LYS A 180 24.23 -14.83 -23.25
CA LYS A 180 24.29 -13.38 -23.07
C LYS A 180 22.94 -12.78 -23.44
N GLY A 181 22.32 -12.06 -22.52
CA GLY A 181 21.07 -11.34 -22.74
C GLY A 181 21.15 -9.90 -22.25
N ASP A 182 20.31 -9.05 -22.80
CA ASP A 182 20.16 -7.65 -22.37
C ASP A 182 19.05 -7.51 -21.32
N ASP A 183 19.11 -6.46 -20.50
CA ASP A 183 18.13 -6.22 -19.43
C ASP A 183 16.75 -5.70 -19.92
N ASP A 184 16.62 -5.46 -21.22
CA ASP A 184 15.36 -5.21 -21.93
C ASP A 184 14.92 -6.36 -22.83
N ALA A 185 15.47 -7.56 -22.63
CA ALA A 185 15.01 -8.81 -23.20
C ALA A 185 14.29 -9.67 -22.15
N TYR A 186 13.11 -10.20 -22.52
CA TYR A 186 12.37 -11.17 -21.73
C TYR A 186 12.57 -12.57 -22.29
N PHE A 187 13.19 -13.46 -21.51
CA PHE A 187 13.32 -14.87 -21.87
C PHE A 187 12.27 -15.73 -21.17
N ARG A 188 11.63 -16.63 -21.92
CA ARG A 188 10.77 -17.68 -21.39
C ARG A 188 11.60 -18.93 -21.19
N LEU A 189 11.97 -19.20 -19.93
CA LEU A 189 12.97 -20.21 -19.56
C LEU A 189 12.55 -21.63 -19.95
N ASN A 190 11.26 -21.97 -19.83
CA ASN A 190 10.74 -23.27 -20.30
C ASN A 190 10.94 -23.45 -21.80
N ASN A 191 10.46 -22.49 -22.61
CA ASN A 191 10.60 -22.53 -24.07
C ASN A 191 12.06 -22.51 -24.52
N LEU A 192 12.92 -21.75 -23.82
CA LEU A 192 14.36 -21.77 -24.07
C LEU A 192 14.96 -23.16 -23.82
N VAL A 193 14.62 -23.81 -22.70
CA VAL A 193 15.13 -25.15 -22.40
C VAL A 193 14.60 -26.18 -23.42
N GLU A 194 13.31 -26.11 -23.76
CA GLU A 194 12.70 -26.99 -24.77
C GLU A 194 13.37 -26.84 -26.14
N SER A 195 13.71 -25.61 -26.56
CA SER A 195 14.40 -25.39 -27.84
C SER A 195 15.85 -25.87 -27.85
N LEU A 196 16.49 -25.99 -26.68
CA LEU A 196 17.87 -26.46 -26.54
C LEU A 196 17.99 -27.99 -26.44
N ARG A 197 16.95 -28.70 -25.99
CA ARG A 197 16.95 -30.17 -25.83
C ARG A 197 17.44 -30.94 -27.07
N PRO A 198 17.02 -30.62 -28.31
CA PRO A 198 17.46 -31.37 -29.49
C PRO A 198 18.83 -30.92 -30.03
N LEU A 199 19.47 -29.91 -29.44
CA LEU A 199 20.66 -29.28 -30.00
C LEU A 199 21.96 -29.85 -29.42
N SER A 200 23.05 -29.71 -30.17
CA SER A 200 24.39 -30.11 -29.73
C SER A 200 24.81 -29.35 -28.47
N ARG A 201 25.53 -30.04 -27.57
CA ARG A 201 26.19 -29.42 -26.40
C ARG A 201 27.61 -28.94 -26.72
N GLU A 202 28.09 -29.18 -27.93
CA GLU A 202 29.42 -28.80 -28.42
C GLU A 202 29.31 -27.90 -29.64
N ASP A 203 30.20 -26.91 -29.72
CA ASP A 203 30.34 -25.95 -30.82
C ASP A 203 29.01 -25.33 -31.29
N LEU A 204 28.08 -25.08 -30.35
CA LEU A 204 26.75 -24.53 -30.58
C LEU A 204 26.79 -23.01 -30.58
N TYR A 205 26.14 -22.38 -31.56
CA TYR A 205 25.83 -20.96 -31.55
C TYR A 205 24.35 -20.73 -31.87
N TYR A 206 23.58 -20.36 -30.86
CA TYR A 206 22.13 -20.22 -30.88
C TYR A 206 21.73 -18.75 -30.75
N GLY A 207 20.78 -18.29 -31.57
CA GLY A 207 20.20 -16.95 -31.40
C GLY A 207 19.39 -16.50 -32.60
N TYR A 208 19.14 -15.19 -32.69
CA TYR A 208 18.40 -14.58 -33.78
C TYR A 208 19.34 -14.05 -34.86
N VAL A 209 19.33 -14.62 -36.07
CA VAL A 209 20.25 -14.17 -37.14
C VAL A 209 19.96 -12.76 -37.65
N ILE A 210 21.02 -11.97 -37.83
CA ILE A 210 21.02 -10.72 -38.58
C ILE A 210 21.69 -10.96 -39.95
N PRO A 211 21.21 -10.34 -41.05
CA PRO A 211 20.07 -9.42 -41.17
C PRO A 211 18.72 -10.11 -40.99
N CYS A 212 17.72 -9.36 -40.54
CA CYS A 212 16.41 -9.89 -40.17
C CYS A 212 15.66 -10.67 -41.26
N PRO A 213 15.78 -10.33 -42.56
CA PRO A 213 15.17 -11.13 -43.63
C PRO A 213 15.82 -12.51 -43.87
N SER A 214 17.05 -12.74 -43.38
CA SER A 214 17.75 -14.01 -43.62
C SER A 214 17.29 -15.11 -42.65
N MET A 215 17.03 -16.31 -43.17
CA MET A 215 16.81 -17.51 -42.36
C MET A 215 18.05 -18.38 -42.22
N ASP A 216 19.12 -18.09 -42.98
CA ASP A 216 20.36 -18.87 -42.95
C ASP A 216 21.18 -18.54 -41.67
N PRO A 217 21.44 -19.53 -40.81
CA PRO A 217 22.17 -19.34 -39.56
C PRO A 217 23.65 -18.94 -39.73
N PHE A 218 24.23 -19.01 -40.94
CA PHE A 218 25.65 -18.77 -41.22
C PHE A 218 25.99 -17.38 -41.79
N VAL A 219 25.01 -16.54 -42.12
CA VAL A 219 25.25 -15.31 -42.91
C VAL A 219 26.13 -14.27 -42.21
N HIS A 220 25.71 -13.77 -41.05
CA HIS A 220 26.50 -12.78 -40.29
C HIS A 220 26.73 -13.19 -38.85
N TYR A 221 25.83 -12.79 -37.95
CA TYR A 221 25.96 -12.92 -36.51
C TYR A 221 24.56 -13.01 -35.88
N MET A 222 24.50 -13.39 -34.60
CA MET A 222 23.25 -13.41 -33.83
C MET A 222 23.03 -12.06 -33.14
N SER A 223 21.80 -11.56 -33.16
CA SER A 223 21.40 -10.26 -32.62
C SER A 223 21.64 -10.14 -31.10
N GLY A 224 21.96 -8.92 -30.67
CA GLY A 224 22.15 -8.56 -29.26
C GLY A 224 20.94 -8.69 -28.35
N MET A 225 19.76 -8.99 -28.90
CA MET A 225 18.62 -9.44 -28.08
C MET A 225 18.97 -10.61 -27.16
N GLY A 226 19.93 -11.41 -27.61
CA GLY A 226 20.61 -12.41 -26.83
C GLY A 226 20.99 -13.59 -27.69
N TYR A 227 22.10 -14.20 -27.34
CA TYR A 227 22.63 -15.38 -27.99
C TYR A 227 23.29 -16.29 -26.98
N LEU A 228 23.33 -17.58 -27.32
CA LEU A 228 23.78 -18.65 -26.45
C LEU A 228 24.87 -19.45 -27.17
N ILE A 229 25.91 -19.81 -26.43
CA ILE A 229 26.98 -20.68 -26.90
C ILE A 229 27.18 -21.87 -25.96
N SER A 230 27.75 -22.94 -26.49
CA SER A 230 28.21 -24.08 -25.69
C SER A 230 29.48 -23.75 -24.90
N TRP A 231 29.71 -24.50 -23.82
CA TRP A 231 30.81 -24.25 -22.90
C TRP A 231 32.21 -24.34 -23.55
N ASP A 232 32.41 -25.23 -24.51
CA ASP A 232 33.67 -25.38 -25.24
C ASP A 232 34.04 -24.10 -26.04
N ILE A 233 33.04 -23.35 -26.52
CA ILE A 233 33.28 -22.04 -27.14
C ILE A 233 33.68 -21.00 -26.08
N VAL A 234 33.10 -21.06 -24.87
CA VAL A 234 33.46 -20.16 -23.76
C VAL A 234 34.93 -20.35 -23.38
N GLU A 235 35.37 -21.59 -23.26
CA GLU A 235 36.79 -21.93 -23.01
C GLU A 235 37.69 -21.45 -24.15
N TRP A 236 37.29 -21.69 -25.41
CA TRP A 236 38.02 -21.19 -26.57
C TRP A 236 38.15 -19.66 -26.59
N ILE A 237 37.12 -18.90 -26.18
CA ILE A 237 37.18 -17.43 -26.12
C ILE A 237 38.26 -16.95 -25.13
N ARG A 238 38.43 -17.65 -24.00
CA ARG A 238 39.47 -17.34 -23.01
C ARG A 238 40.88 -17.56 -23.58
N ASP A 239 41.08 -18.71 -24.21
CA ASP A 239 42.42 -19.15 -24.61
C ASP A 239 42.87 -18.53 -25.95
N SER A 240 41.94 -18.21 -26.85
CA SER A 240 42.24 -17.73 -28.19
C SER A 240 42.69 -16.26 -28.21
N ASP A 241 43.61 -15.96 -29.12
CA ASP A 241 44.04 -14.58 -29.40
C ASP A 241 43.11 -13.84 -30.38
N ILE A 242 42.17 -14.55 -31.01
CA ILE A 242 41.25 -13.98 -32.00
C ILE A 242 40.32 -12.94 -31.34
N PRO A 243 39.55 -13.28 -30.28
CA PRO A 243 38.70 -12.29 -29.61
C PRO A 243 39.50 -11.11 -29.01
N LYS A 244 40.73 -11.36 -28.52
CA LYS A 244 41.61 -10.35 -27.92
C LYS A 244 42.03 -9.25 -28.89
N LYS A 245 42.14 -9.56 -30.19
CA LYS A 245 42.57 -8.61 -31.23
C LYS A 245 41.43 -7.71 -31.73
N HIS A 246 40.17 -8.12 -31.52
CA HIS A 246 38.98 -7.45 -32.07
C HIS A 246 37.95 -7.08 -30.99
N LEU A 247 38.39 -6.33 -29.96
CA LEU A 247 37.56 -5.97 -28.79
C LEU A 247 36.68 -4.72 -28.99
N GLU A 248 37.03 -3.85 -29.94
CA GLU A 248 36.32 -2.59 -30.18
C GLU A 248 35.33 -2.70 -31.35
N GLY A 249 34.10 -2.24 -31.15
CA GLY A 249 33.06 -2.25 -32.17
C GLY A 249 31.69 -2.70 -31.66
N PRO A 250 30.68 -2.81 -32.54
CA PRO A 250 29.38 -3.38 -32.19
C PRO A 250 29.56 -4.83 -31.73
N GLU A 251 29.25 -5.06 -30.46
CA GLU A 251 29.53 -6.29 -29.72
C GLU A 251 29.08 -7.57 -30.44
N ASP A 252 27.81 -7.64 -30.84
CA ASP A 252 27.24 -8.83 -31.48
C ASP A 252 27.91 -9.17 -32.82
N LYS A 253 28.27 -8.13 -33.57
CA LYS A 253 28.92 -8.26 -34.87
C LYS A 253 30.34 -8.81 -34.68
N ASN A 254 31.10 -8.22 -33.76
CA ASN A 254 32.44 -8.68 -33.43
C ASN A 254 32.41 -10.13 -32.94
N PHE A 255 31.44 -10.51 -32.10
CA PHE A 255 31.29 -11.88 -31.63
C PHE A 255 31.10 -12.88 -32.78
N GLY A 256 30.23 -12.55 -33.75
CA GLY A 256 30.03 -13.40 -34.93
C GLY A 256 31.27 -13.49 -35.83
N GLU A 257 32.06 -12.42 -35.92
CA GLU A 257 33.36 -12.40 -36.60
C GLU A 257 34.39 -13.29 -35.89
N TRP A 258 34.46 -13.25 -34.56
CA TRP A 258 35.35 -14.14 -33.78
C TRP A 258 35.09 -15.61 -34.09
N LEU A 259 33.82 -16.03 -34.07
CA LEU A 259 33.46 -17.42 -34.36
C LEU A 259 33.81 -17.81 -35.80
N ARG A 260 33.65 -16.89 -36.75
CA ARG A 260 33.97 -17.12 -38.17
C ARG A 260 35.47 -17.28 -38.38
N GLU A 261 36.27 -16.37 -37.84
CA GLU A 261 37.74 -16.41 -37.91
C GLU A 261 38.31 -17.60 -37.15
N GLY A 262 37.69 -17.96 -36.02
CA GLY A 262 38.07 -19.10 -35.19
C GLY A 262 37.62 -20.46 -35.70
N HIS A 263 36.85 -20.51 -36.79
CA HIS A 263 36.18 -21.72 -37.29
C HIS A 263 35.37 -22.46 -36.20
N ARG A 264 34.69 -21.69 -35.34
CA ARG A 264 33.80 -22.14 -34.26
C ARG A 264 32.34 -21.85 -34.57
N GLY A 265 31.46 -22.46 -33.78
CA GLY A 265 30.02 -22.41 -33.98
C GLY A 265 29.62 -23.13 -35.26
N LYS A 266 30.04 -24.38 -35.46
CA LYS A 266 29.60 -25.23 -36.58
C LYS A 266 28.14 -25.63 -36.44
N ASN A 267 27.67 -25.79 -35.20
CA ASN A 267 26.27 -26.04 -34.90
C ASN A 267 25.54 -24.70 -34.71
N ARG A 268 25.24 -23.99 -35.79
CA ARG A 268 24.47 -22.73 -35.70
C ARG A 268 22.98 -23.00 -35.75
N TYR A 269 22.25 -22.42 -34.81
CA TYR A 269 20.79 -22.52 -34.77
C TYR A 269 20.15 -21.14 -34.80
N ASN A 270 19.30 -20.93 -35.82
CA ASN A 270 18.51 -19.72 -35.96
C ASN A 270 17.18 -19.89 -35.22
N ALA A 271 16.98 -19.11 -34.15
CA ALA A 271 15.81 -19.17 -33.29
C ALA A 271 14.58 -18.45 -33.86
N LYS A 272 14.58 -18.00 -35.12
CA LYS A 272 13.38 -17.46 -35.78
C LYS A 272 12.34 -18.58 -35.98
N TRP A 273 11.08 -18.40 -35.63
CA TRP A 273 10.36 -17.16 -35.22
C TRP A 273 10.10 -17.08 -33.71
N SER A 274 10.88 -17.78 -32.90
CA SER A 274 10.69 -17.82 -31.44
C SER A 274 11.37 -16.67 -30.69
N MET A 275 12.34 -15.98 -31.32
CA MET A 275 12.97 -14.77 -30.79
C MET A 275 12.70 -13.60 -31.72
N TYR A 276 12.33 -12.44 -31.18
CA TYR A 276 11.96 -11.27 -31.99
C TYR A 276 11.92 -9.97 -31.16
N ASN A 277 11.93 -8.84 -31.87
CA ASN A 277 11.70 -7.54 -31.26
C ASN A 277 10.21 -7.33 -30.97
N PHE A 278 9.89 -6.62 -29.89
CA PHE A 278 8.53 -6.23 -29.53
C PHE A 278 7.76 -5.66 -30.75
N PRO A 279 6.49 -6.05 -31.00
CA PRO A 279 5.77 -5.77 -32.25
C PRO A 279 5.80 -4.32 -32.72
N GLU A 280 5.87 -3.37 -31.77
CA GLU A 280 5.86 -1.93 -32.04
C GLU A 280 7.19 -1.26 -31.68
N PRO A 281 7.78 -0.43 -32.57
CA PRO A 281 7.34 -0.16 -33.95
C PRO A 281 7.64 -1.33 -34.90
N HIS A 282 6.82 -1.49 -35.94
CA HIS A 282 7.03 -2.54 -36.94
C HIS A 282 8.36 -2.35 -37.67
N THR A 283 9.20 -3.38 -37.63
CA THR A 283 10.47 -3.47 -38.38
C THR A 283 10.58 -4.84 -39.03
N GLY A 284 11.59 -5.06 -39.88
CA GLY A 284 11.84 -6.39 -40.45
C GLY A 284 12.20 -7.47 -39.42
N CYS A 285 12.34 -7.11 -38.14
CA CYS A 285 12.73 -8.00 -37.04
C CYS A 285 11.63 -8.19 -35.98
N THR A 286 10.41 -7.71 -36.26
CA THR A 286 9.26 -7.78 -35.35
C THR A 286 8.18 -8.68 -35.91
N HIS A 287 7.49 -9.40 -35.03
CA HIS A 287 6.19 -9.99 -35.33
C HIS A 287 5.33 -10.00 -34.05
N GLU A 288 4.07 -10.42 -34.17
CA GLU A 288 3.11 -10.52 -33.08
C GLU A 288 3.57 -11.44 -31.95
N LEU A 289 3.03 -11.25 -30.74
CA LEU A 289 3.34 -12.13 -29.61
C LEU A 289 2.84 -13.56 -29.90
N TRP A 290 3.72 -14.56 -29.76
CA TRP A 290 3.44 -15.93 -30.19
C TRP A 290 3.56 -16.95 -29.04
N PRO A 291 2.69 -17.97 -28.89
CA PRO A 291 2.73 -18.90 -27.75
C PRO A 291 4.05 -19.65 -27.54
N ASP A 292 4.79 -19.95 -28.60
CA ASP A 292 6.07 -20.68 -28.55
C ASP A 292 7.30 -19.77 -28.44
N THR A 293 7.09 -18.51 -28.06
CA THR A 293 8.16 -17.51 -27.92
C THR A 293 9.20 -17.94 -26.89
N VAL A 294 10.47 -17.86 -27.28
CA VAL A 294 11.66 -17.99 -26.45
C VAL A 294 12.09 -16.64 -25.89
N ALA A 295 12.12 -15.58 -26.71
CA ALA A 295 12.54 -14.26 -26.24
C ALA A 295 11.83 -13.09 -26.95
N VAL A 296 11.50 -12.05 -26.17
CA VAL A 296 11.00 -10.76 -26.68
C VAL A 296 11.97 -9.64 -26.30
N HIS A 297 12.43 -8.87 -27.28
CA HIS A 297 13.43 -7.82 -27.10
C HIS A 297 12.84 -6.40 -27.31
N LEU A 298 13.60 -5.35 -26.99
CA LEU A 298 13.19 -3.94 -27.01
C LEU A 298 12.07 -3.59 -26.02
N LEU A 299 12.05 -4.26 -24.86
CA LEU A 299 11.15 -3.94 -23.74
C LEU A 299 11.70 -2.76 -22.92
N LYS A 300 11.95 -1.63 -23.60
CA LYS A 300 12.60 -0.46 -23.00
C LYS A 300 11.73 0.28 -21.96
N ASN A 301 10.40 0.10 -22.00
CA ASN A 301 9.47 0.78 -21.09
C ASN A 301 8.52 -0.20 -20.38
N GLN A 302 7.92 0.25 -19.27
CA GLN A 302 7.06 -0.57 -18.43
C GLN A 302 5.79 -1.05 -19.16
N GLN A 303 5.24 -0.26 -20.07
CA GLN A 303 4.06 -0.62 -20.85
C GLN A 303 4.29 -1.86 -21.72
N LYS A 304 5.43 -1.92 -22.43
CA LYS A 304 5.82 -3.08 -23.24
C LYS A 304 6.00 -4.33 -22.38
N TRP A 305 6.59 -4.19 -21.20
CA TRP A 305 6.71 -5.28 -20.23
C TRP A 305 5.34 -5.81 -19.78
N ILE A 306 4.42 -4.92 -19.39
CA ILE A 306 3.08 -5.29 -18.93
C ILE A 306 2.33 -6.03 -20.05
N GLN A 307 2.35 -5.51 -21.28
CA GLN A 307 1.68 -6.17 -22.41
C GLN A 307 2.26 -7.56 -22.69
N THR A 308 3.59 -7.68 -22.69
CA THR A 308 4.28 -8.97 -22.90
C THR A 308 3.94 -9.98 -21.80
N LEU A 309 4.05 -9.58 -20.53
CA LEU A 309 3.75 -10.48 -19.39
C LEU A 309 2.27 -10.82 -19.31
N THR A 310 1.38 -9.87 -19.60
CA THR A 310 -0.07 -10.12 -19.62
C THR A 310 -0.41 -11.18 -20.66
N TYR A 311 0.18 -11.12 -21.86
CA TYR A 311 -0.06 -12.11 -22.90
C TYR A 311 0.35 -13.52 -22.42
N PHE A 312 1.61 -13.69 -22.01
CA PHE A 312 2.17 -15.01 -21.68
C PHE A 312 1.69 -15.60 -20.36
N ASN A 313 1.38 -14.75 -19.38
CA ASN A 313 0.93 -15.18 -18.07
C ASN A 313 -0.57 -14.94 -17.87
N SER A 314 -1.34 -14.63 -18.92
CA SER A 314 -2.77 -14.25 -18.81
C SER A 314 -3.60 -15.26 -18.03
N SER A 315 -3.37 -16.56 -18.20
CA SER A 315 -4.07 -17.64 -17.50
C SER A 315 -3.61 -17.80 -16.06
N ARG A 316 -2.32 -17.65 -15.76
CA ARG A 316 -1.80 -17.63 -14.38
C ARG A 316 -2.25 -16.38 -13.63
N ILE A 317 -2.14 -15.21 -14.26
CA ILE A 317 -2.61 -13.93 -13.73
C ILE A 317 -4.14 -14.00 -13.53
N ARG A 318 -4.91 -14.56 -14.47
CA ARG A 318 -6.35 -14.82 -14.26
C ARG A 318 -6.64 -15.91 -13.24
N ALA A 319 -5.78 -16.89 -13.01
CA ALA A 319 -5.97 -17.84 -11.93
C ALA A 319 -5.73 -17.17 -10.56
N TYR A 320 -4.73 -16.30 -10.45
CA TYR A 320 -4.41 -15.58 -9.22
C TYR A 320 -5.29 -14.33 -8.97
N LEU A 321 -5.82 -13.68 -10.02
CA LEU A 321 -6.65 -12.47 -9.96
C LEU A 321 -8.10 -12.68 -10.42
N GLY A 322 -8.43 -13.80 -11.06
CA GLY A 322 -9.80 -14.12 -11.49
C GLY A 322 -10.70 -14.53 -10.33
N ASP A 323 -10.12 -14.97 -9.22
CA ASP A 323 -10.80 -15.03 -7.92
C ASP A 323 -11.14 -13.64 -7.36
N LEU A 324 -10.69 -12.55 -8.00
CA LEU A 324 -10.83 -11.19 -7.48
C LEU A 324 -11.75 -10.26 -8.29
N ILE A 325 -12.12 -10.51 -9.56
CA ILE A 325 -12.94 -9.51 -10.32
C ILE A 325 -13.85 -10.12 -11.41
N GLU A 326 -15.15 -10.26 -11.12
CA GLU A 326 -16.27 -9.57 -11.83
C GLU A 326 -17.62 -9.95 -11.17
N ALA A 327 -17.95 -9.30 -10.05
CA ALA A 327 -19.30 -9.37 -9.48
C ALA A 327 -20.15 -8.21 -10.05
N ARG A 328 -21.05 -8.50 -11.01
CA ARG A 328 -22.14 -7.58 -11.36
C ARG A 328 -23.33 -7.85 -10.45
N VAL A 329 -23.49 -7.04 -9.42
CA VAL A 329 -24.67 -7.06 -8.55
C VAL A 329 -25.72 -6.13 -9.15
N SER A 330 -26.86 -6.68 -9.56
CA SER A 330 -28.05 -5.90 -9.90
C SER A 330 -29.14 -6.22 -8.87
N LEU A 331 -29.61 -5.20 -8.16
CA LEU A 331 -30.67 -5.30 -7.15
C LEU A 331 -31.97 -4.77 -7.76
N THR A 332 -33.04 -5.55 -7.69
CA THR A 332 -34.38 -5.10 -8.08
C THR A 332 -35.31 -5.29 -6.88
N PHE A 333 -36.02 -4.23 -6.51
CA PHE A 333 -36.98 -4.23 -5.41
C PHE A 333 -38.40 -4.34 -5.95
N SER A 334 -39.23 -5.21 -5.39
CA SER A 334 -40.66 -5.27 -5.71
C SER A 334 -41.45 -5.46 -4.42
N LEU A 335 -42.49 -4.64 -4.24
CA LEU A 335 -43.44 -4.72 -3.13
C LEU A 335 -44.69 -5.46 -3.62
N GLU A 336 -45.01 -6.61 -3.00
CA GLU A 336 -46.27 -7.31 -3.23
C GLU A 336 -47.14 -7.25 -1.97
N HIS A 337 -48.45 -7.05 -2.16
CA HIS A 337 -49.43 -6.90 -1.10
C HIS A 337 -50.40 -8.10 -1.17
N HIS A 338 -50.25 -9.09 -0.29
CA HIS A 338 -51.18 -10.20 -0.24
C HIS A 338 -52.40 -9.84 0.62
N ARG A 339 -53.60 -9.81 0.02
CA ARG A 339 -54.87 -9.83 0.78
C ARG A 339 -55.18 -11.26 1.21
N PRO A 340 -55.62 -11.50 2.46
CA PRO A 340 -56.09 -12.82 2.87
C PRO A 340 -57.44 -13.15 2.25
N THR A 341 -57.61 -14.39 1.78
CA THR A 341 -58.88 -14.97 1.34
C THR A 341 -59.76 -15.33 2.55
N PRO A 342 -61.10 -15.20 2.47
CA PRO A 342 -61.98 -15.45 3.61
C PRO A 342 -62.27 -16.95 3.75
N SER A 343 -61.99 -17.54 4.91
CA SER A 343 -62.49 -18.86 5.31
C SER A 343 -63.75 -18.74 6.17
N LEU A 344 -64.80 -19.49 5.82
CA LEU A 344 -66.07 -19.59 6.55
C LEU A 344 -65.93 -20.35 7.88
N SER A 345 -66.04 -19.65 9.02
CA SER A 345 -66.76 -20.07 10.24
C SER A 345 -66.52 -19.06 11.38
N PRO A 346 -67.54 -18.65 12.17
CA PRO A 346 -67.35 -17.64 13.21
C PRO A 346 -66.92 -18.25 14.56
N PRO A 347 -66.00 -17.63 15.32
CA PRO A 347 -65.79 -17.92 16.75
C PRO A 347 -66.54 -16.92 17.65
N PRO A 348 -66.76 -17.23 18.94
CA PRO A 348 -67.55 -16.39 19.85
C PRO A 348 -66.75 -15.24 20.46
N LEU A 349 -67.50 -14.22 20.88
CA LEU A 349 -67.07 -12.92 21.40
C LEU A 349 -66.27 -13.01 22.71
N SER A 350 -65.08 -12.37 22.74
CA SER A 350 -64.59 -11.64 23.92
C SER A 350 -63.59 -10.56 23.50
N GLU A 351 -63.73 -9.39 24.11
CA GLU A 351 -63.07 -8.12 23.84
C GLU A 351 -61.53 -8.15 23.90
N SER A 352 -60.86 -7.59 22.90
CA SER A 352 -59.81 -6.56 23.03
C SER A 352 -59.26 -6.20 21.65
N GLY A 353 -58.86 -4.94 21.46
CA GLY A 353 -58.69 -4.27 20.16
C GLY A 353 -57.79 -4.99 19.14
N SER A 354 -58.29 -5.09 17.91
CA SER A 354 -57.54 -5.57 16.74
C SER A 354 -56.58 -4.49 16.23
N HIS A 355 -55.29 -4.63 16.54
CA HIS A 355 -54.24 -4.11 15.67
C HIS A 355 -54.23 -4.93 14.37
N ILE A 356 -54.33 -4.27 13.23
CA ILE A 356 -54.12 -4.91 11.92
C ILE A 356 -52.62 -5.17 11.78
N ASP A 357 -52.21 -6.43 11.95
CA ASP A 357 -50.86 -6.88 11.62
C ASP A 357 -50.70 -6.92 10.10
N THR A 358 -50.30 -5.81 9.51
CA THR A 358 -49.78 -5.78 8.13
C THR A 358 -48.39 -6.40 8.12
N GLN A 359 -48.29 -7.69 7.79
CA GLN A 359 -47.00 -8.34 7.51
C GLN A 359 -46.50 -7.87 6.14
N LEU A 360 -45.41 -7.09 6.15
CA LEU A 360 -44.74 -6.64 4.94
C LEU A 360 -43.67 -7.66 4.53
N TYR A 361 -43.91 -8.41 3.46
CA TYR A 361 -42.92 -9.29 2.86
C TYR A 361 -42.06 -8.51 1.87
N ILE A 362 -40.76 -8.42 2.13
CA ILE A 362 -39.78 -7.84 1.19
C ILE A 362 -39.13 -8.99 0.43
N LYS A 363 -39.45 -9.13 -0.86
CA LYS A 363 -38.79 -10.11 -1.73
C LYS A 363 -37.54 -9.48 -2.34
N ILE A 364 -36.37 -9.92 -1.89
CA ILE A 364 -35.08 -9.52 -2.45
C ILE A 364 -34.70 -10.59 -3.47
N ASN A 365 -34.50 -10.23 -4.73
CA ASN A 365 -33.98 -11.14 -5.75
C ASN A 365 -32.52 -10.77 -6.02
N ILE A 366 -31.60 -11.66 -5.66
CA ILE A 366 -30.16 -11.52 -5.91
C ILE A 366 -29.84 -12.39 -7.12
N ARG A 367 -29.34 -11.79 -8.21
CA ARG A 367 -28.90 -12.52 -9.40
C ARG A 367 -27.39 -12.79 -9.29
N LEU A 368 -27.00 -14.06 -9.17
CA LEU A 368 -25.60 -14.50 -9.12
C LEU A 368 -25.28 -15.35 -10.35
N SER A 369 -24.11 -15.14 -10.97
CA SER A 369 -23.70 -15.81 -12.22
C SER A 369 -22.88 -17.09 -12.02
N SER A 370 -22.66 -17.53 -10.78
CA SER A 370 -21.84 -18.70 -10.42
C SER A 370 -22.55 -19.60 -9.40
N GLU A 371 -22.67 -20.87 -9.76
CA GLU A 371 -23.29 -21.93 -8.95
C GLU A 371 -22.47 -22.23 -7.68
N ALA A 372 -21.14 -22.07 -7.75
CA ALA A 372 -20.23 -22.25 -6.61
C ALA A 372 -20.35 -21.10 -5.58
N VAL A 373 -20.56 -19.86 -6.03
CA VAL A 373 -20.81 -18.70 -5.15
C VAL A 373 -22.19 -18.79 -4.52
N ALA A 374 -23.18 -19.30 -5.25
CA ALA A 374 -24.51 -19.56 -4.71
C ALA A 374 -24.49 -20.66 -3.63
N GLN A 375 -23.74 -21.73 -3.84
CA GLN A 375 -23.56 -22.80 -2.84
C GLN A 375 -22.76 -22.33 -1.62
N ALA A 376 -21.71 -21.52 -1.82
CA ALA A 376 -20.94 -20.93 -0.73
C ALA A 376 -21.77 -19.91 0.07
N ALA A 377 -22.51 -19.02 -0.59
CA ALA A 377 -23.40 -18.06 0.07
C ALA A 377 -24.57 -18.75 0.78
N SER A 378 -25.15 -19.80 0.19
CA SER A 378 -26.17 -20.63 0.83
C SER A 378 -25.61 -21.33 2.07
N GLY A 379 -24.44 -21.99 1.95
CA GLY A 379 -23.78 -22.66 3.06
C GLY A 379 -23.41 -21.71 4.20
N PHE A 380 -23.00 -20.48 3.88
CA PHE A 380 -22.66 -19.45 4.85
C PHE A 380 -23.90 -18.83 5.51
N LEU A 381 -25.02 -18.70 4.79
CA LEU A 381 -26.29 -18.20 5.34
C LEU A 381 -27.05 -19.26 6.16
N THR A 382 -26.92 -20.54 5.83
CA THR A 382 -27.50 -21.65 6.64
C THR A 382 -26.66 -21.99 7.88
N ALA A 383 -25.38 -21.61 7.91
CA ALA A 383 -24.50 -21.83 9.07
C ALA A 383 -24.63 -20.76 10.16
N ILE A 384 -25.43 -19.71 9.95
CA ILE A 384 -25.75 -18.71 10.96
C ILE A 384 -27.05 -19.13 11.63
N ASP A 385 -26.91 -19.80 12.77
CA ASP A 385 -28.04 -20.18 13.62
C ASP A 385 -28.60 -18.91 14.30
N PHE A 386 -29.61 -18.29 13.69
CA PHE A 386 -30.31 -17.14 14.27
C PHE A 386 -31.29 -17.64 15.33
N ASN A 387 -30.85 -17.69 16.58
CA ASN A 387 -31.67 -18.09 17.73
C ASN A 387 -32.88 -17.16 18.06
N SER A 388 -33.41 -16.39 17.11
CA SER A 388 -34.70 -15.68 17.26
C SER A 388 -35.38 -15.19 15.97
N VAL A 389 -34.92 -15.59 14.77
CA VAL A 389 -35.56 -15.19 13.50
C VAL A 389 -35.63 -16.38 12.56
N THR A 390 -36.83 -16.88 12.25
CA THR A 390 -37.04 -17.86 11.19
C THR A 390 -36.88 -17.18 9.83
N ALA A 391 -35.71 -17.33 9.22
CA ALA A 391 -35.47 -16.99 7.82
C ALA A 391 -35.61 -18.27 6.98
N GLU A 392 -36.61 -18.34 6.10
CA GLU A 392 -36.66 -19.38 5.07
C GLU A 392 -35.95 -18.87 3.81
N ALA A 393 -34.82 -19.51 3.47
CA ALA A 393 -34.18 -19.36 2.17
C ALA A 393 -34.68 -20.49 1.25
N ARG A 394 -35.29 -20.14 0.11
CA ARG A 394 -35.63 -21.12 -0.95
C ARG A 394 -34.80 -20.84 -2.20
N LEU A 395 -34.19 -21.92 -2.72
CA LEU A 395 -33.46 -21.97 -3.98
C LEU A 395 -34.42 -22.46 -5.08
N SER A 396 -34.50 -21.75 -6.20
CA SER A 396 -35.11 -22.29 -7.42
C SER A 396 -34.18 -22.02 -8.60
N SER A 397 -33.76 -23.07 -9.31
CA SER A 397 -33.08 -22.94 -10.60
C SER A 397 -34.12 -22.92 -11.71
N SER A 398 -34.01 -21.94 -12.62
CA SER A 398 -34.68 -22.00 -13.91
C SER A 398 -33.64 -22.36 -14.96
N GLY A 399 -33.87 -23.44 -15.72
CA GLY A 399 -32.96 -23.91 -16.75
C GLY A 399 -32.67 -22.88 -17.84
N ASP A 400 -31.50 -23.05 -18.45
CA ASP A 400 -30.90 -22.38 -19.63
C ASP A 400 -30.14 -21.06 -19.48
N GLU A 401 -30.06 -20.44 -18.30
CA GLU A 401 -28.92 -19.58 -17.93
C GLU A 401 -28.70 -19.77 -16.44
N GLY A 402 -27.47 -20.00 -15.97
CA GLY A 402 -27.14 -20.30 -14.56
C GLY A 402 -27.51 -19.17 -13.57
N ILE A 403 -28.81 -19.01 -13.33
CA ILE A 403 -29.44 -17.97 -12.52
C ILE A 403 -29.89 -18.61 -11.22
N VAL A 404 -29.32 -18.17 -10.11
CA VAL A 404 -29.78 -18.55 -8.78
C VAL A 404 -30.55 -17.39 -8.16
N LEU A 405 -31.81 -17.63 -7.81
CA LEU A 405 -32.69 -16.70 -7.08
C LEU A 405 -32.67 -17.05 -5.59
N VAL A 406 -32.26 -16.11 -4.74
CA VAL A 406 -32.32 -16.24 -3.28
C VAL A 406 -33.41 -15.31 -2.77
N THR A 407 -34.49 -15.86 -2.20
CA THR A 407 -35.57 -15.09 -1.55
C THR A 407 -35.42 -15.16 -0.04
N ILE A 408 -35.45 -14.01 0.65
CA ILE A 408 -35.37 -13.92 2.12
C ILE A 408 -36.65 -13.24 2.65
N GLY A 409 -37.41 -13.93 3.50
CA GLY A 409 -38.52 -13.34 4.27
C GLY A 409 -38.11 -13.11 5.73
N MET A 410 -38.49 -11.96 6.31
CA MET A 410 -38.23 -11.61 7.72
C MET A 410 -39.53 -11.19 8.42
N VAL A 411 -39.77 -11.72 9.63
CA VAL A 411 -40.87 -11.30 10.53
C VAL A 411 -40.25 -10.75 11.83
N ALA A 412 -40.70 -9.57 12.27
CA ALA A 412 -40.10 -8.86 13.40
C ALA A 412 -40.64 -9.34 14.77
N GLY A 413 -39.74 -9.78 15.66
CA GLY A 413 -40.00 -10.02 17.09
C GLY A 413 -39.23 -9.04 17.99
N LYS A 414 -39.88 -8.51 19.02
CA LYS A 414 -39.35 -7.51 19.99
C LYS A 414 -38.18 -8.05 20.83
N VAL A 415 -37.13 -7.25 21.03
CA VAL A 415 -36.09 -7.46 22.06
C VAL A 415 -35.91 -6.20 22.91
N TRP A 416 -35.87 -6.37 24.23
CA TRP A 416 -35.77 -5.32 25.24
C TRP A 416 -34.33 -4.82 25.43
N SER A 417 -34.19 -3.52 25.69
CA SER A 417 -32.93 -2.81 25.92
C SER A 417 -32.59 -2.79 27.42
N TYR A 418 -31.40 -3.25 27.80
CA TYR A 418 -30.80 -2.95 29.09
C TYR A 418 -29.80 -1.80 28.93
N SER A 419 -30.15 -0.65 29.51
CA SER A 419 -29.28 0.51 29.62
C SER A 419 -28.28 0.30 30.77
N PHE A 420 -27.00 0.17 30.45
CA PHE A 420 -25.93 0.35 31.44
C PHE A 420 -25.44 1.79 31.38
N LEU A 421 -25.85 2.58 32.37
CA LEU A 421 -25.26 3.88 32.70
C LEU A 421 -23.84 3.66 33.21
N LEU A 422 -22.83 3.99 32.39
CA LEU A 422 -21.46 4.19 32.87
C LEU A 422 -21.30 5.66 33.24
N LEU A 423 -21.08 5.87 34.53
CA LEU A 423 -20.82 7.15 35.19
C LEU A 423 -19.67 7.93 34.54
N ASP A 424 -19.87 9.24 34.48
CA ASP A 424 -18.88 10.28 34.17
C ASP A 424 -17.49 9.96 34.77
N MET A 425 -16.48 9.77 33.92
CA MET A 425 -15.07 9.87 34.33
C MET A 425 -14.64 11.35 34.24
N ALA A 426 -14.20 11.86 35.38
CA ALA A 426 -14.08 13.29 35.70
C ALA A 426 -13.04 14.10 34.88
N SER A 427 -13.53 15.23 34.34
CA SER A 427 -13.02 16.61 34.45
C SER A 427 -11.58 17.00 34.07
N GLY A 428 -10.90 16.30 33.16
CA GLY A 428 -9.63 16.77 32.57
C GLY A 428 -9.81 17.79 31.42
N PRO A 429 -8.81 18.65 31.14
CA PRO A 429 -8.79 19.42 29.89
C PRO A 429 -8.67 18.47 28.70
N ALA A 430 -9.32 18.82 27.58
CA ALA A 430 -9.19 18.04 26.35
C ALA A 430 -7.76 18.15 25.77
N PRO A 431 -7.29 17.14 25.01
CA PRO A 431 -6.05 17.21 24.25
C PRO A 431 -5.95 18.49 23.42
N PHE A 432 -4.72 18.97 23.15
CA PHE A 432 -4.53 20.18 22.35
C PHE A 432 -5.23 20.11 20.98
N SER A 433 -5.26 18.91 20.37
CA SER A 433 -5.94 18.65 19.09
C SER A 433 -7.46 18.86 19.12
N ASP A 434 -8.07 18.86 20.31
CA ASP A 434 -9.51 19.05 20.50
C ASP A 434 -9.89 20.53 20.72
N ILE A 435 -8.91 21.43 20.93
CA ILE A 435 -9.17 22.87 21.02
C ILE A 435 -9.67 23.39 19.66
N GLY A 436 -10.87 23.97 19.62
CA GLY A 436 -11.51 24.46 18.39
C GLY A 436 -12.19 23.38 17.54
N LYS A 437 -12.15 22.10 17.97
CA LYS A 437 -12.71 20.98 17.21
C LYS A 437 -14.22 21.08 16.98
N ASN A 438 -14.99 21.63 17.92
CA ASN A 438 -16.44 21.79 17.75
C ASN A 438 -16.79 22.66 16.53
N ALA A 439 -16.09 23.78 16.34
CA ALA A 439 -16.31 24.67 15.20
C ALA A 439 -15.88 23.97 13.90
N LYS A 440 -14.68 23.38 13.93
CA LYS A 440 -14.13 22.63 12.80
C LYS A 440 -15.05 21.49 12.36
N ASP A 441 -15.58 20.71 13.30
CA ASP A 441 -16.49 19.59 13.02
C ASP A 441 -17.79 20.08 12.39
N LEU A 442 -18.37 21.19 12.87
CA LEU A 442 -19.58 21.77 12.26
C LEU A 442 -19.30 22.24 10.82
N LEU A 443 -18.17 22.92 10.60
CA LEU A 443 -17.82 23.55 9.32
C LEU A 443 -17.24 22.58 8.27
N THR A 444 -16.77 21.39 8.66
CA THR A 444 -16.02 20.52 7.71
C THR A 444 -16.40 19.05 7.76
N LYS A 445 -16.92 18.53 8.87
CA LYS A 445 -17.21 17.10 9.01
C LYS A 445 -18.43 16.71 8.18
N ASP A 446 -18.37 15.51 7.61
CA ASP A 446 -19.43 14.86 6.80
C ASP A 446 -19.65 15.47 5.40
N TYR A 447 -19.16 16.68 5.14
CA TYR A 447 -19.16 17.25 3.79
C TYR A 447 -18.35 16.36 2.84
N ASN A 448 -19.06 15.76 1.88
CA ASN A 448 -18.45 14.95 0.83
C ASN A 448 -19.14 15.28 -0.50
N PHE A 449 -18.37 15.72 -1.48
CA PHE A 449 -18.86 16.12 -2.80
C PHE A 449 -18.65 15.04 -3.87
N ASP A 450 -18.26 13.83 -3.44
CA ASP A 450 -18.08 12.63 -4.27
C ASP A 450 -19.16 11.57 -3.94
N HIS A 451 -19.22 10.49 -4.72
CA HIS A 451 -20.07 9.34 -4.38
C HIS A 451 -19.33 8.40 -3.41
N LYS A 452 -19.85 8.25 -2.20
CA LYS A 452 -19.27 7.40 -1.16
C LYS A 452 -20.26 6.35 -0.67
N PHE A 453 -19.79 5.13 -0.53
CA PHE A 453 -20.50 4.04 0.12
C PHE A 453 -19.67 3.56 1.31
N THR A 454 -20.30 3.26 2.43
CA THR A 454 -19.66 2.71 3.61
C THR A 454 -20.57 1.66 4.22
N LEU A 455 -20.09 0.44 4.38
CA LEU A 455 -20.78 -0.65 5.07
C LEU A 455 -19.99 -0.98 6.33
N SER A 456 -20.57 -0.81 7.51
CA SER A 456 -19.95 -1.21 8.77
C SER A 456 -20.76 -2.31 9.44
N LEU A 457 -20.18 -3.50 9.55
CA LEU A 457 -20.70 -4.65 10.27
C LEU A 457 -20.05 -4.70 11.66
N LEU A 458 -20.86 -4.77 12.72
CA LEU A 458 -20.35 -4.98 14.07
C LEU A 458 -20.78 -6.37 14.56
N SER A 459 -19.80 -7.19 14.94
CA SER A 459 -20.02 -8.45 15.64
C SER A 459 -20.12 -8.21 17.15
N SER A 460 -20.91 -9.04 17.84
CA SER A 460 -20.96 -9.11 19.31
C SER A 460 -19.63 -9.57 19.93
N THR A 461 -18.74 -10.18 19.14
CA THR A 461 -17.43 -10.70 19.56
C THR A 461 -16.30 -9.65 19.61
N GLY A 462 -16.62 -8.36 19.41
CA GLY A 462 -15.66 -7.26 19.44
C GLY A 462 -14.94 -7.00 18.10
N LEU A 463 -15.25 -7.77 17.06
CA LEU A 463 -14.80 -7.53 15.68
C LEU A 463 -15.78 -6.62 14.92
N GLY A 464 -15.28 -5.54 14.34
CA GLY A 464 -16.00 -4.69 13.40
C GLY A 464 -15.35 -4.73 12.02
N LEU A 465 -16.13 -4.98 10.97
CA LEU A 465 -15.68 -4.85 9.58
C LEU A 465 -16.26 -3.55 9.02
N THR A 466 -15.45 -2.74 8.34
CA THR A 466 -15.89 -1.56 7.61
C THR A 466 -15.36 -1.60 6.19
N ALA A 467 -16.23 -1.64 5.19
CA ALA A 467 -15.88 -1.51 3.79
C ALA A 467 -16.31 -0.12 3.29
N THR A 468 -15.38 0.64 2.74
CA THR A 468 -15.63 1.97 2.16
C THR A 468 -15.31 1.95 0.67
N GLY A 469 -16.20 2.49 -0.15
CA GLY A 469 -15.94 2.78 -1.57
C GLY A 469 -16.18 4.26 -1.83
N VAL A 470 -15.28 4.94 -2.53
CA VAL A 470 -15.43 6.32 -2.98
C VAL A 470 -15.15 6.37 -4.47
N LYS A 471 -16.09 6.88 -5.25
CA LYS A 471 -15.89 7.21 -6.66
C LYS A 471 -15.60 8.69 -6.78
N ARG A 472 -14.38 9.03 -7.20
CA ARG A 472 -14.02 10.41 -7.60
C ARG A 472 -13.82 10.41 -9.10
N ASP A 473 -14.60 11.22 -9.80
CA ASP A 473 -14.60 11.29 -11.26
C ASP A 473 -14.79 9.89 -11.89
N GLU A 474 -13.80 9.37 -12.62
CA GLU A 474 -13.81 8.03 -13.23
C GLU A 474 -13.07 6.96 -12.40
N ILE A 475 -12.47 7.34 -11.27
CA ILE A 475 -11.62 6.45 -10.47
C ILE A 475 -12.37 5.98 -9.21
N PHE A 476 -12.28 4.67 -8.94
CA PHE A 476 -12.82 4.05 -7.73
C PHE A 476 -11.71 3.78 -6.73
N PHE A 477 -11.91 4.30 -5.51
CA PHE A 477 -11.07 4.05 -4.35
C PHE A 477 -11.83 3.18 -3.39
N GLY A 478 -11.21 2.11 -2.91
CA GLY A 478 -11.81 1.20 -1.94
C GLY A 478 -10.90 1.04 -0.74
N ASP A 479 -11.50 0.90 0.43
CA ASP A 479 -10.80 0.44 1.61
C ASP A 479 -11.63 -0.56 2.42
N ILE A 480 -10.95 -1.55 2.98
CA ILE A 480 -11.53 -2.52 3.89
C ILE A 480 -10.76 -2.41 5.20
N GLY A 481 -11.47 -2.05 6.27
CA GLY A 481 -10.96 -1.94 7.63
C GLY A 481 -11.54 -3.02 8.52
N THR A 482 -10.71 -3.63 9.35
CA THR A 482 -11.13 -4.49 10.47
C THR A 482 -10.68 -3.85 11.78
N LEU A 483 -11.63 -3.70 12.70
CA LEU A 483 -11.42 -3.19 14.05
C LEU A 483 -11.67 -4.33 15.04
N TYR A 484 -10.63 -4.83 15.68
CA TYR A 484 -10.74 -5.84 16.72
C TYR A 484 -10.51 -5.21 18.09
N LYS A 485 -11.51 -5.29 18.97
CA LYS A 485 -11.43 -4.83 20.35
C LYS A 485 -11.43 -6.02 21.30
N SER A 486 -10.36 -6.14 22.10
CA SER A 486 -10.24 -7.17 23.13
C SER A 486 -9.63 -6.57 24.39
N GLY A 487 -10.43 -6.49 25.46
CA GLY A 487 -10.05 -5.85 26.72
C GLY A 487 -9.59 -4.41 26.52
N HIS A 488 -8.38 -4.10 27.00
CA HIS A 488 -7.75 -2.78 26.87
C HIS A 488 -7.03 -2.56 25.54
N THR A 489 -7.03 -3.54 24.63
CA THR A 489 -6.33 -3.47 23.34
C THR A 489 -7.31 -3.36 22.18
N THR A 490 -7.03 -2.43 21.26
CA THR A 490 -7.75 -2.24 20.01
C THR A 490 -6.78 -2.36 18.85
N VAL A 491 -7.04 -3.28 17.94
CA VAL A 491 -6.26 -3.48 16.71
C VAL A 491 -7.10 -3.02 15.54
N ASP A 492 -6.63 -2.00 14.84
CA ASP A 492 -7.22 -1.49 13.60
C ASP A 492 -6.31 -1.86 12.43
N VAL A 493 -6.84 -2.58 11.46
CA VAL A 493 -6.12 -2.93 10.21
C VAL A 493 -6.96 -2.43 9.05
N LYS A 494 -6.36 -1.64 8.17
CA LYS A 494 -7.01 -1.07 7.01
C LYS A 494 -6.19 -1.38 5.75
N VAL A 495 -6.85 -1.97 4.76
CA VAL A 495 -6.28 -2.30 3.46
C VAL A 495 -6.95 -1.42 2.40
N ASP A 496 -6.16 -0.73 1.59
CA ASP A 496 -6.66 0.10 0.48
C ASP A 496 -6.52 -0.58 -0.89
N THR A 497 -7.15 -0.02 -1.91
CA THR A 497 -7.07 -0.50 -3.32
C THR A 497 -5.66 -0.41 -3.93
N TYR A 498 -4.75 0.33 -3.32
CA TYR A 498 -3.35 0.43 -3.74
C TYR A 498 -2.45 -0.58 -3.03
N SER A 499 -3.04 -1.56 -2.34
CA SER A 499 -2.33 -2.60 -1.57
C SER A 499 -1.49 -2.05 -0.42
N ASN A 500 -1.80 -0.85 0.09
CA ASN A 500 -1.21 -0.38 1.34
C ASN A 500 -2.00 -0.93 2.52
N VAL A 501 -1.27 -1.56 3.44
CA VAL A 501 -1.83 -2.08 4.69
C VAL A 501 -1.44 -1.13 5.82
N SER A 502 -2.40 -0.37 6.34
CA SER A 502 -2.24 0.47 7.53
C SER A 502 -2.67 -0.30 8.77
N THR A 503 -1.76 -0.52 9.71
CA THR A 503 -2.06 -1.18 10.98
C THR A 503 -1.85 -0.20 12.12
N LYS A 504 -2.82 -0.12 13.05
CA LYS A 504 -2.74 0.67 14.28
C LYS A 504 -3.17 -0.18 15.47
N VAL A 505 -2.24 -0.43 16.37
CA VAL A 505 -2.48 -1.14 17.63
C VAL A 505 -2.53 -0.10 18.74
N THR A 506 -3.68 0.05 19.39
CA THR A 506 -3.89 0.96 20.52
C THR A 506 -4.07 0.14 21.79
N VAL A 507 -3.21 0.37 22.77
CA VAL A 507 -3.32 -0.20 24.11
C VAL A 507 -3.69 0.91 25.07
N SER A 508 -4.86 0.80 25.67
CA SER A 508 -5.33 1.71 26.71
C SER A 508 -4.87 1.20 28.08
N ASP A 509 -4.76 2.10 29.05
CA ASP A 509 -4.50 1.79 30.46
C ASP A 509 -3.22 0.99 30.73
N ILE A 510 -2.14 1.21 29.97
CA ILE A 510 -0.80 0.65 30.28
C ILE A 510 -0.36 1.09 31.68
N LEU A 511 -0.67 2.36 32.00
CA LEU A 511 -0.61 3.00 33.30
C LEU A 511 -1.95 3.75 33.49
N PRO A 512 -2.37 4.07 34.72
CA PRO A 512 -3.60 4.83 34.96
C PRO A 512 -3.68 6.07 34.05
N SER A 513 -4.76 6.15 33.26
CA SER A 513 -5.04 7.26 32.33
C SER A 513 -4.02 7.47 31.20
N THR A 514 -3.27 6.43 30.82
CA THR A 514 -2.33 6.46 29.68
C THR A 514 -2.81 5.58 28.54
N LYS A 515 -2.70 6.06 27.31
CA LYS A 515 -2.95 5.31 26.08
C LYS A 515 -1.71 5.34 25.21
N ALA A 516 -1.28 4.20 24.68
CA ALA A 516 -0.25 4.17 23.65
C ALA A 516 -0.82 3.55 22.37
N ALA A 517 -0.43 4.09 21.23
CA ALA A 517 -0.78 3.56 19.94
C ALA A 517 0.47 3.43 19.07
N PHE A 518 0.69 2.22 18.55
CA PHE A 518 1.71 1.93 17.56
C PHE A 518 1.04 1.85 16.20
N SER A 519 1.54 2.57 15.20
CA SER A 519 1.01 2.53 13.84
C SER A 519 2.11 2.41 12.80
N PHE A 520 1.83 1.67 11.73
CA PHE A 520 2.75 1.47 10.60
C PHE A 520 1.96 1.16 9.33
N ARG A 521 2.58 1.40 8.18
CA ARG A 521 2.04 1.15 6.85
C ARG A 521 3.01 0.28 6.05
N ILE A 522 2.49 -0.77 5.42
CA ILE A 522 3.25 -1.64 4.51
C ILE A 522 2.83 -1.30 3.08
N PRO A 523 3.77 -1.12 2.12
CA PRO A 523 5.20 -1.46 2.16
C PRO A 523 6.15 -0.35 2.65
N ASP A 524 5.65 0.77 3.16
CA ASP A 524 6.49 1.89 3.60
C ASP A 524 7.24 1.60 4.92
N HIS A 525 8.49 1.15 4.80
CA HIS A 525 9.38 0.86 5.93
C HIS A 525 9.73 2.07 6.83
N LYS A 526 9.40 3.31 6.45
CA LYS A 526 9.64 4.53 7.26
C LYS A 526 8.38 5.09 7.93
N SER A 527 7.24 4.42 7.76
CA SER A 527 5.93 4.88 8.23
C SER A 527 5.62 4.60 9.70
N GLY A 528 6.52 3.89 10.41
CA GLY A 528 6.34 3.56 11.81
C GLY A 528 6.17 4.81 12.67
N LYS A 529 5.21 4.78 13.59
CA LYS A 529 4.86 5.89 14.47
C LYS A 529 4.38 5.36 15.82
N LEU A 530 4.89 5.93 16.90
CA LEU A 530 4.45 5.68 18.27
C LEU A 530 3.79 6.93 18.84
N ASP A 531 2.50 6.85 19.13
CA ASP A 531 1.73 7.88 19.82
C ASP A 531 1.53 7.46 21.29
N VAL A 532 1.78 8.35 22.24
CA VAL A 532 1.54 8.16 23.67
C VAL A 532 0.74 9.35 24.19
N GLN A 533 -0.41 9.06 24.77
CA GLN A 533 -1.32 10.04 25.34
C GLN A 533 -1.45 9.79 26.84
N TYR A 534 -1.30 10.84 27.63
CA TYR A 534 -1.48 10.84 29.08
C TYR A 534 -2.54 11.87 29.46
N LEU A 535 -3.61 11.41 30.11
CA LEU A 535 -4.73 12.25 30.52
C LEU A 535 -4.77 12.35 32.05
N HIS A 536 -4.54 13.54 32.57
CA HIS A 536 -4.67 13.88 33.98
C HIS A 536 -5.87 14.83 34.18
N PRO A 537 -6.54 14.85 35.34
CA PRO A 537 -7.64 15.79 35.63
C PRO A 537 -7.35 17.28 35.40
N HIS A 538 -6.08 17.70 35.25
CA HIS A 538 -5.70 19.09 34.99
C HIS A 538 -4.74 19.26 33.80
N ALA A 539 -4.30 18.17 33.16
CA ALA A 539 -3.34 18.21 32.08
C ALA A 539 -3.56 17.05 31.10
N ALA A 540 -3.52 17.32 29.81
CA ALA A 540 -3.45 16.32 28.75
C ALA A 540 -2.11 16.49 28.04
N ILE A 541 -1.35 15.41 27.92
CA ILE A 541 -0.07 15.38 27.23
C ILE A 541 -0.15 14.33 26.14
N ASP A 542 0.20 14.71 24.92
CA ASP A 542 0.29 13.81 23.77
C ASP A 542 1.70 13.91 23.20
N SER A 543 2.34 12.76 23.01
CA SER A 543 3.66 12.63 22.40
C SER A 543 3.57 11.68 21.22
N SER A 544 4.23 12.03 20.13
CA SER A 544 4.20 11.31 18.87
C SER A 544 5.61 11.25 18.31
N ILE A 545 6.12 10.04 18.10
CA ILE A 545 7.50 9.77 17.67
C ILE A 545 7.46 8.95 16.38
N GLY A 546 8.07 9.47 15.32
CA GLY A 546 8.33 8.69 14.10
C GLY A 546 9.41 7.62 14.36
N LEU A 547 9.13 6.36 14.03
CA LEU A 547 10.03 5.22 14.18
C LEU A 547 10.78 4.96 12.87
N ASN A 548 11.54 5.95 12.44
CA ASN A 548 12.37 5.88 11.25
C ASN A 548 13.76 6.52 11.56
N PRO A 549 14.75 6.40 10.66
CA PRO A 549 16.11 6.90 10.91
C PRO A 549 16.20 8.41 11.17
N THR A 550 15.19 9.17 10.79
CA THR A 550 15.07 10.62 10.96
C THR A 550 13.79 10.94 11.73
N PRO A 551 13.70 10.55 13.01
CA PRO A 551 12.46 10.59 13.77
C PRO A 551 11.91 12.02 13.83
N LEU A 552 10.64 12.18 13.45
CA LEU A 552 9.87 13.39 13.71
C LEU A 552 9.29 13.28 15.13
N LEU A 553 9.59 14.25 15.97
CA LEU A 553 9.09 14.32 17.34
C LEU A 553 7.99 15.38 17.40
N GLU A 554 6.79 15.01 17.83
CA GLU A 554 5.70 15.93 18.10
C GLU A 554 5.29 15.77 19.57
N LEU A 555 5.20 16.88 20.30
CA LEU A 555 4.78 16.93 21.68
C LEU A 555 3.73 18.03 21.81
N SER A 556 2.54 17.69 22.31
CA SER A 556 1.54 18.66 22.70
C SER A 556 1.14 18.50 24.15
N ALA A 557 0.89 19.62 24.81
CA ALA A 557 0.39 19.65 26.17
C ALA A 557 -0.75 20.66 26.25
N ALA A 558 -1.83 20.29 26.92
CA ALA A 558 -2.93 21.16 27.28
C ALA A 558 -3.15 21.10 28.78
N ILE A 559 -3.26 22.26 29.43
CA ILE A 559 -3.48 22.42 30.86
C ILE A 559 -4.75 23.24 31.02
N GLY A 560 -5.59 22.85 31.96
CA GLY A 560 -6.84 23.58 32.15
C GLY A 560 -7.83 22.87 33.05
N SER A 561 -9.01 23.48 33.08
CA SER A 561 -10.22 22.95 33.71
C SER A 561 -11.23 22.53 32.64
N LYS A 562 -12.42 22.11 33.06
CA LYS A 562 -13.54 21.78 32.17
C LYS A 562 -13.94 22.94 31.24
N ASP A 563 -13.73 24.19 31.70
CA ASP A 563 -14.22 25.38 31.02
C ASP A 563 -13.16 26.15 30.23
N VAL A 564 -11.89 26.07 30.66
CA VAL A 564 -10.78 26.80 30.06
C VAL A 564 -9.62 25.85 29.86
N SER A 565 -9.12 25.75 28.63
CA SER A 565 -7.96 24.94 28.26
C SER A 565 -6.94 25.80 27.55
N LEU A 566 -5.70 25.81 28.03
CA LEU A 566 -4.55 26.41 27.35
C LEU A 566 -3.65 25.27 26.90
N GLY A 567 -3.20 25.28 25.64
CA GLY A 567 -2.26 24.27 25.20
C GLY A 567 -1.28 24.78 24.15
N ALA A 568 -0.24 24.00 23.96
CA ALA A 568 0.78 24.22 22.95
C ALA A 568 1.21 22.89 22.36
N GLU A 569 1.69 22.96 21.13
CA GLU A 569 2.24 21.83 20.37
C GLU A 569 3.57 22.26 19.78
N VAL A 570 4.58 21.40 19.89
CA VAL A 570 5.89 21.57 19.30
C VAL A 570 6.23 20.34 18.46
N GLY A 571 6.71 20.58 17.24
CA GLY A 571 7.24 19.57 16.34
C GLY A 571 8.72 19.83 16.07
N PHE A 572 9.54 18.79 16.15
CA PHE A 572 10.98 18.84 15.93
C PHE A 572 11.39 17.75 14.93
N ASP A 573 12.11 18.15 13.89
CA ASP A 573 12.71 17.25 12.93
C ASP A 573 14.19 17.06 13.26
N THR A 574 14.57 15.81 13.54
CA THR A 574 15.94 15.44 13.90
C THR A 574 16.91 15.50 12.72
N ALA A 575 16.44 15.37 11.47
CA ALA A 575 17.31 15.47 10.29
C ALA A 575 17.77 16.90 10.03
N SER A 576 16.84 17.86 10.08
CA SER A 576 17.13 19.28 9.86
C SER A 576 17.55 20.02 11.13
N ALA A 577 17.51 19.36 12.29
CA ALA A 577 17.71 19.95 13.61
C ALA A 577 16.87 21.24 13.81
N SER A 578 15.63 21.23 13.30
CA SER A 578 14.78 22.42 13.24
C SER A 578 13.36 22.14 13.72
N PHE A 579 12.71 23.18 14.25
CA PHE A 579 11.31 23.10 14.65
C PHE A 579 10.41 23.13 13.41
N THR A 580 9.63 22.06 13.22
CA THR A 580 8.65 21.95 12.13
C THR A 580 7.37 22.68 12.46
N LYS A 581 6.93 22.64 13.73
CA LYS A 581 5.71 23.27 14.23
C LYS A 581 5.95 23.86 15.62
N TYR A 582 5.36 25.01 15.89
CA TYR A 582 5.14 25.51 17.24
C TYR A 582 3.82 26.26 17.24
N ASN A 583 2.80 25.61 17.80
CA ASN A 583 1.44 26.11 17.84
C ASN A 583 1.06 26.36 19.30
N ALA A 584 0.23 27.35 19.55
CA ALA A 584 -0.34 27.63 20.86
C ALA A 584 -1.82 27.93 20.71
N GLY A 585 -2.61 27.66 21.75
CA GLY A 585 -4.05 27.83 21.67
C GLY A 585 -4.70 27.94 23.02
N ILE A 586 -5.76 28.73 23.07
CA ILE A 586 -6.66 28.81 24.21
C ILE A 586 -8.07 28.43 23.75
N GLY A 587 -8.73 27.59 24.53
CA GLY A 587 -10.09 27.13 24.34
C GLY A 587 -10.93 27.50 25.54
N LEU A 588 -12.15 27.95 25.29
CA LEU A 588 -13.21 28.18 26.24
C LEU A 588 -14.38 27.28 25.85
N LYS A 589 -14.85 26.49 26.80
CA LYS A 589 -15.98 25.58 26.59
C LYS A 589 -17.00 25.81 27.69
N LYS A 590 -18.16 26.34 27.32
CA LYS A 590 -19.34 26.46 28.17
C LYS A 590 -20.47 25.62 27.57
N PRO A 591 -21.53 25.32 28.33
CA PRO A 591 -22.69 24.60 27.80
C PRO A 591 -23.33 25.30 26.59
N ASP A 592 -23.39 26.63 26.62
CA ASP A 592 -24.10 27.43 25.61
C ASP A 592 -23.22 27.84 24.42
N TYR A 593 -21.89 27.83 24.58
CA TYR A 593 -20.96 28.20 23.51
C TYR A 593 -19.57 27.62 23.72
N SER A 594 -18.81 27.53 22.64
CA SER A 594 -17.39 27.17 22.67
C SER A 594 -16.60 28.13 21.79
N ALA A 595 -15.56 28.73 22.36
CA ALA A 595 -14.67 29.64 21.64
C ALA A 595 -13.24 29.08 21.69
N ALA A 596 -12.46 29.25 20.62
CA ALA A 596 -11.05 28.92 20.66
C ALA A 596 -10.23 29.87 19.79
N VAL A 597 -9.06 30.25 20.28
CA VAL A 597 -8.07 31.03 19.53
C VAL A 597 -6.79 30.21 19.45
N LEU A 598 -6.29 30.01 18.24
CA LEU A 598 -5.14 29.19 17.91
C LEU A 598 -4.14 30.04 17.12
N LEU A 599 -2.89 30.04 17.55
CA LEU A 599 -1.75 30.57 16.80
C LEU A 599 -1.00 29.38 16.18
N THR A 600 -1.05 29.26 14.86
CA THR A 600 -0.51 28.14 14.09
C THR A 600 0.56 28.59 13.09
N ASP A 601 1.15 27.63 12.37
CA ASP A 601 2.12 27.86 11.30
C ASP A 601 3.33 28.67 11.76
N LYS A 602 3.96 28.24 12.86
CA LYS A 602 5.14 28.92 13.41
C LYS A 602 4.84 30.39 13.75
N GLY A 603 3.67 30.65 14.33
CA GLY A 603 3.26 32.00 14.72
C GLY A 603 2.77 32.89 13.58
N GLN A 604 2.63 32.37 12.35
CA GLN A 604 2.25 33.17 11.19
C GLN A 604 0.73 33.23 10.93
N THR A 605 -0.05 32.32 11.52
CA THR A 605 -1.48 32.24 11.27
C THR A 605 -2.26 32.28 12.58
N LEU A 606 -3.12 33.27 12.76
CA LEU A 606 -4.05 33.37 13.89
C LEU A 606 -5.43 32.88 13.45
N LYS A 607 -5.98 31.88 14.16
CA LYS A 607 -7.32 31.34 13.92
C LYS A 607 -8.19 31.58 15.14
N ALA A 608 -9.34 32.20 14.97
CA ALA A 608 -10.35 32.35 15.99
C ALA A 608 -11.60 31.59 15.55
N SER A 609 -12.14 30.76 16.42
CA SER A 609 -13.33 29.95 16.17
C SER A 609 -14.34 30.15 17.30
N TYR A 610 -15.62 30.17 16.95
CA TYR A 610 -16.72 30.36 17.87
C TYR A 610 -17.89 29.48 17.45
N VAL A 611 -18.49 28.77 18.41
CA VAL A 611 -19.69 27.96 18.24
C VAL A 611 -20.69 28.39 19.28
N HIS A 612 -21.94 28.58 18.87
CA HIS A 612 -23.05 28.88 19.74
C HIS A 612 -24.12 27.80 19.64
N PHE A 613 -24.55 27.27 20.78
CA PHE A 613 -25.61 26.28 20.89
C PHE A 613 -26.94 27.01 21.16
N VAL A 614 -27.60 27.45 20.09
CA VAL A 614 -28.80 28.31 20.15
C VAL A 614 -29.95 27.61 20.87
N ASN A 615 -30.20 26.34 20.53
CA ASN A 615 -31.24 25.54 21.16
C ASN A 615 -30.80 24.07 21.25
N PRO A 616 -30.35 23.60 22.43
CA PRO A 616 -29.93 22.22 22.64
C PRO A 616 -31.04 21.20 22.38
N ALA A 617 -32.32 21.56 22.59
CA ALA A 617 -33.45 20.66 22.40
C ALA A 617 -33.76 20.41 20.91
N ASN A 618 -33.51 21.40 20.05
CA ASN A 618 -33.75 21.31 18.60
C ASN A 618 -32.44 21.11 17.79
N GLY A 619 -31.30 20.91 18.46
CA GLY A 619 -30.00 20.70 17.82
C GLY A 619 -29.47 21.87 16.98
N ALA A 620 -30.02 23.08 17.17
CA ALA A 620 -29.66 24.26 16.38
C ALA A 620 -28.35 24.86 16.89
N THR A 621 -27.34 24.90 16.01
CA THR A 621 -25.98 25.35 16.32
C THR A 621 -25.45 26.21 15.19
N VAL A 622 -24.66 27.21 15.54
CA VAL A 622 -24.00 28.12 14.59
C VAL A 622 -22.52 28.14 14.92
N ALA A 623 -21.67 28.09 13.90
CA ALA A 623 -20.23 28.26 14.05
C ALA A 623 -19.68 29.32 13.10
N ALA A 624 -18.65 30.00 13.54
CA ALA A 624 -17.85 30.91 12.75
C ALA A 624 -16.36 30.64 13.01
N GLU A 625 -15.55 30.73 11.97
CA GLU A 625 -14.10 30.65 12.03
C GLU A 625 -13.51 31.80 11.21
N MET A 626 -12.58 32.54 11.81
CA MET A 626 -11.80 33.59 11.16
C MET A 626 -10.33 33.22 11.23
N THR A 627 -9.65 33.27 10.10
CA THR A 627 -8.21 33.01 9.99
C THR A 627 -7.53 34.25 9.42
N HIS A 628 -6.56 34.79 10.15
CA HIS A 628 -5.69 35.87 9.74
C HIS A 628 -4.27 35.36 9.56
N ARG A 629 -3.66 35.62 8.40
CA ARG A 629 -2.28 35.23 8.11
C ARG A 629 -1.37 36.45 8.10
N PHE A 630 -0.47 36.55 9.09
CA PHE A 630 0.44 37.69 9.25
C PHE A 630 1.43 37.83 8.09
N SER A 631 1.81 36.72 7.43
CA SER A 631 2.78 36.74 6.34
C SER A 631 2.24 37.36 5.03
N THR A 632 0.96 37.13 4.71
CA THR A 632 0.31 37.66 3.50
C THR A 632 -0.66 38.81 3.80
N ASN A 633 -0.91 39.09 5.08
CA ASN A 633 -1.91 40.04 5.58
C ASN A 633 -3.33 39.77 5.04
N GLU A 634 -3.63 38.50 4.74
CA GLU A 634 -4.93 38.07 4.24
C GLU A 634 -5.81 37.58 5.40
N ASN A 635 -7.11 37.86 5.26
CA ASN A 635 -8.15 37.37 6.16
C ASN A 635 -9.03 36.40 5.39
N SER A 636 -9.38 35.29 6.03
CA SER A 636 -10.42 34.38 5.54
C SER A 636 -11.43 34.13 6.65
N PHE A 637 -12.70 34.00 6.29
CA PHE A 637 -13.76 33.70 7.24
C PHE A 637 -14.69 32.63 6.68
N THR A 638 -15.15 31.75 7.56
CA THR A 638 -16.10 30.68 7.27
C THR A 638 -17.17 30.70 8.34
N ILE A 639 -18.44 30.68 7.92
CA ILE A 639 -19.59 30.66 8.81
C ILE A 639 -20.44 29.45 8.42
N GLY A 640 -21.04 28.78 9.39
CA GLY A 640 -21.94 27.68 9.12
C GLY A 640 -22.97 27.49 10.21
N SER A 641 -24.01 26.75 9.88
CA SER A 641 -25.07 26.39 10.81
C SER A 641 -25.37 24.90 10.67
N SER A 642 -25.87 24.30 11.75
CA SER A 642 -26.38 22.94 11.77
C SER A 642 -27.71 22.95 12.51
N GLN A 643 -28.74 22.38 11.90
CA GLN A 643 -30.09 22.34 12.42
C GLN A 643 -30.67 20.94 12.25
N ALA A 644 -31.19 20.36 13.32
CA ALA A 644 -32.02 19.16 13.21
C ALA A 644 -33.42 19.59 12.77
N LEU A 645 -33.89 19.05 11.64
CA LEU A 645 -35.26 19.28 11.16
C LEU A 645 -36.25 18.35 11.86
N ASP A 646 -35.81 17.13 12.13
CA ASP A 646 -36.52 16.10 12.87
C ASP A 646 -35.49 15.19 13.58
N PRO A 647 -35.89 14.23 14.45
CA PRO A 647 -34.94 13.38 15.17
C PRO A 647 -34.01 12.53 14.30
N LEU A 648 -34.31 12.39 13.01
CA LEU A 648 -33.57 11.57 12.04
C LEU A 648 -32.85 12.41 10.98
N THR A 649 -33.16 13.70 10.83
CA THR A 649 -32.69 14.54 9.72
C THR A 649 -31.97 15.79 10.24
N VAL A 650 -30.71 15.96 9.82
CA VAL A 650 -29.87 17.12 10.14
C VAL A 650 -29.44 17.82 8.85
N VAL A 651 -29.60 19.14 8.82
CA VAL A 651 -29.12 19.99 7.73
C VAL A 651 -27.99 20.87 8.23
N LYS A 652 -26.88 20.91 7.50
CA LYS A 652 -25.76 21.82 7.73
C LYS A 652 -25.57 22.75 6.54
N THR A 653 -25.25 24.01 6.82
CA THR A 653 -24.88 24.99 5.79
C THR A 653 -23.54 25.61 6.13
N ARG A 654 -22.80 25.99 5.10
CA ARG A 654 -21.49 26.62 5.22
C ARG A 654 -21.32 27.66 4.13
N PHE A 655 -20.80 28.80 4.53
CA PHE A 655 -20.42 29.90 3.67
C PHE A 655 -18.95 30.25 3.95
N SER A 656 -18.17 30.46 2.89
CA SER A 656 -16.80 30.96 2.99
C SER A 656 -16.63 32.21 2.13
N ASP A 657 -15.78 33.13 2.59
CA ASP A 657 -15.42 34.38 1.93
C ASP A 657 -14.84 34.22 0.51
N ASN A 658 -14.31 33.04 0.20
CA ASN A 658 -13.89 32.64 -1.14
C ASN A 658 -15.05 32.46 -2.13
N GLY A 659 -16.31 32.65 -1.71
CA GLY A 659 -17.50 32.53 -2.56
C GLY A 659 -18.12 31.14 -2.61
N LYS A 660 -17.63 30.19 -1.78
CA LYS A 660 -18.18 28.84 -1.73
C LYS A 660 -19.32 28.75 -0.74
N VAL A 661 -20.46 28.27 -1.22
CA VAL A 661 -21.63 27.95 -0.43
C VAL A 661 -21.82 26.44 -0.48
N ALA A 662 -21.82 25.79 0.69
CA ALA A 662 -22.04 24.36 0.79
C ALA A 662 -23.24 24.04 1.68
N MET A 663 -24.01 23.05 1.28
CA MET A 663 -25.15 22.51 2.02
C MET A 663 -24.99 21.00 2.16
N LEU A 664 -25.37 20.47 3.32
CA LEU A 664 -25.40 19.04 3.61
C LEU A 664 -26.74 18.70 4.24
N CYS A 665 -27.39 17.66 3.74
CA CYS A 665 -28.59 17.08 4.33
C CYS A 665 -28.30 15.62 4.65
N GLN A 666 -28.36 15.27 5.92
CA GLN A 666 -28.08 13.93 6.42
C GLN A 666 -29.35 13.38 7.07
N ARG A 667 -29.79 12.20 6.63
CA ARG A 667 -30.98 11.54 7.13
C ARG A 667 -30.69 10.10 7.55
N GLU A 668 -31.11 9.76 8.76
CA GLU A 668 -31.20 8.40 9.26
C GLU A 668 -32.45 7.73 8.69
N TRP A 669 -32.24 6.85 7.71
CA TRP A 669 -33.33 6.15 7.01
C TRP A 669 -33.62 4.76 7.59
N ARG A 670 -32.65 4.20 8.33
CA ARG A 670 -32.76 3.01 9.19
C ARG A 670 -31.89 3.23 10.43
N PRO A 671 -32.15 2.52 11.55
CA PRO A 671 -31.33 2.64 12.75
C PRO A 671 -29.84 2.57 12.44
N LYS A 672 -29.08 3.60 12.83
CA LYS A 672 -27.62 3.72 12.65
C LYS A 672 -27.13 3.80 11.19
N SER A 673 -28.04 3.84 10.21
CA SER A 673 -27.73 3.94 8.77
C SER A 673 -28.12 5.31 8.22
N LEU A 674 -27.20 5.98 7.54
CA LEU A 674 -27.30 7.39 7.16
C LEU A 674 -27.19 7.56 5.64
N VAL A 675 -28.06 8.40 5.09
CA VAL A 675 -27.96 8.94 3.73
C VAL A 675 -27.56 10.41 3.86
N THR A 676 -26.47 10.80 3.21
CA THR A 676 -25.98 12.18 3.23
C THR A 676 -25.89 12.70 1.80
N LEU A 677 -26.63 13.78 1.52
CA LEU A 677 -26.55 14.55 0.29
C LEU A 677 -25.77 15.84 0.57
N SER A 678 -24.70 16.10 -0.17
CA SER A 678 -23.95 17.36 -0.07
C SER A 678 -23.88 18.08 -1.41
N ALA A 679 -23.97 19.40 -1.38
CA ALA A 679 -23.82 20.27 -2.54
C ALA A 679 -22.88 21.42 -2.22
N GLU A 680 -21.99 21.79 -3.15
CA GLU A 680 -21.17 23.00 -3.07
C GLU A 680 -21.28 23.80 -4.36
N TYR A 681 -21.53 25.09 -4.23
CA TYR A 681 -21.61 26.04 -5.33
C TYR A 681 -20.59 27.15 -5.14
N ASP A 682 -19.80 27.43 -6.17
CA ASP A 682 -18.83 28.53 -6.19
C ASP A 682 -19.43 29.73 -6.91
N THR A 683 -19.77 30.76 -6.15
CA THR A 683 -20.38 32.00 -6.66
C THR A 683 -19.42 32.89 -7.42
N LYS A 684 -18.09 32.69 -7.28
CA LYS A 684 -17.07 33.51 -7.96
C LYS A 684 -16.58 32.86 -9.27
N ALA A 685 -16.84 31.57 -9.46
CA ALA A 685 -16.42 30.84 -10.65
C ALA A 685 -17.50 30.92 -11.74
N ASN A 686 -17.22 31.65 -12.83
CA ASN A 686 -18.12 31.69 -13.99
C ASN A 686 -18.15 30.31 -14.70
N ASN A 687 -19.34 29.82 -15.02
CA ASN A 687 -19.59 28.57 -15.77
C ASN A 687 -19.08 27.26 -15.12
N VAL A 688 -18.93 27.20 -13.79
CA VAL A 688 -18.61 25.93 -13.10
C VAL A 688 -19.88 25.30 -12.54
N ALA A 689 -20.13 24.03 -12.89
CA ALA A 689 -21.28 23.28 -12.39
C ALA A 689 -21.17 23.07 -10.86
N PRO A 690 -22.30 23.05 -10.11
CA PRO A 690 -22.28 22.75 -8.68
C PRO A 690 -21.75 21.34 -8.44
N LYS A 691 -20.92 21.18 -7.42
CA LYS A 691 -20.45 19.86 -6.99
C LYS A 691 -21.53 19.18 -6.17
N LEU A 692 -21.89 17.96 -6.53
CA LEU A 692 -22.91 17.17 -5.85
C LEU A 692 -22.29 15.86 -5.39
N GLY A 693 -22.44 15.55 -4.11
CA GLY A 693 -21.98 14.30 -3.51
C GLY A 693 -23.11 13.55 -2.83
N LEU A 694 -23.02 12.23 -2.89
CA LEU A 694 -23.96 11.31 -2.25
C LEU A 694 -23.15 10.31 -1.42
N ALA A 695 -23.37 10.28 -0.12
CA ALA A 695 -22.76 9.32 0.78
C ALA A 695 -23.82 8.43 1.44
N LEU A 696 -23.66 7.12 1.31
CA LEU A 696 -24.50 6.11 1.96
C LEU A 696 -23.67 5.34 2.98
N ALA A 697 -24.04 5.42 4.26
CA ALA A 697 -23.42 4.69 5.34
C ALA A 697 -24.41 3.67 5.93
N LEU A 698 -24.15 2.38 5.76
CA LEU A 698 -24.98 1.28 6.24
C LEU A 698 -24.37 0.65 7.49
N LYS A 699 -25.23 0.46 8.49
CA LYS A 699 -24.93 -0.31 9.71
C LYS A 699 -26.14 -1.22 9.97
N PRO A 700 -26.08 -2.48 9.51
CA PRO A 700 -27.18 -3.43 9.69
C PRO A 700 -27.34 -3.88 11.14
#